data_AF-A0A846QVM2-F1
#
_entry.id   AF-A0A846QVM2-F1
#
_cell.length_a   1.000
_cell.length_b   1.000
_cell.length_c   1.000
_cell.angle_alpha   90.00
_cell.angle_beta   90.00
_cell.angle_gamma   90.00
#
_symmetry.space_group_name_H-M   'P 1'
#
loop_
_entity.id
_entity.type
_entity.pdbx_description
1 polymer ?
#
loop_
_entity_poly.entity_id
_entity_poly.type
_entity_poly.pdbx_seq_one_letter_code
_entity_poly.pdbx_strand_id
1 'polypeptide(L)'
;MTHPQRLAIIAMRVAPLLLALACTWRLLIEPGTIGHLNDGLVPPHSFMLADVLRSCVYAWEKHYLGGLMAMKLTTIVPVSFYTVFGLAGLDGHWATKIPLVVVIWTSIWAMASFCRWFVREHVDSRGAGPLAIEAVALASGIIYGVSPFMFSSVVTGSFVQYATFPVLPPMLRMLLELADGRPATSRVILLALCFSLVVASVQNYFIMWGFAAVVALVRFSWRMLVACAATAALTCLLNSYSFLPLLLTPGGLGGSISGMDYAAQAAGIVRHSQDLYLTMLGAGWKHRDLYMRAVPFEGIPFVIAALVPLVGVVAGLVRWRGELSRYERLFVVLWVLSVGVAAAGKGPFAALMLWGYEHIGATHIYRSPQRLMLLPTLGFCIVFAAVGVRFVARVPRQALWASALIGFAVLRGIAFYSGDLGTWRLAEAQDHSAVANYRVPPEYGCDLAASIADERAGRVLFVPVSHSPLYLETEYQIRSQGGDPTFQSSPRPAAYAFPFHPAYPWLAPLMRGFYECDPRSAAMLAGQFSAASVIVRRDLEDHSGRKGVWLENDERLFAELPEMASFERLSAGRYSERYDVADYMPMVRSFAAGMRVEPAPVPPAVQAAASGAPSGPSSVGFLLAAIGISALLARSGAVGVAVRVVRAVYRYVPDPVLALAWLGLGGLTFVPAIICAQTNIPWWDDPWSDLTFLRPFYDAFNWGGVAAAIALWHIGRFLNRMRGERRGGGWAALDTPMRFFLCCGAAFSVALPLSVLLDPVLHGRLFVVGGGCLIYYLVAAALGMAVFPAVERAADAAWADRTRAESASASLSVADS
;
A
#
# COMPACT_ATOMS: atom_id res chain seq x y z
N MET A 1 -37.14 20.96 -2.72
CA MET A 1 -36.26 21.02 -1.53
C MET A 1 -36.57 22.28 -0.76
N THR A 2 -36.84 22.16 0.54
CA THR A 2 -37.09 23.30 1.43
C THR A 2 -35.78 24.02 1.78
N HIS A 3 -35.86 25.28 2.24
CA HIS A 3 -34.67 26.04 2.69
C HIS A 3 -33.88 25.32 3.80
N PRO A 4 -34.52 24.72 4.84
CA PRO A 4 -33.81 23.94 5.86
C PRO A 4 -33.04 22.74 5.29
N GLN A 5 -33.57 22.06 4.27
CA GLN A 5 -32.88 20.93 3.63
C GLN A 5 -31.61 21.36 2.90
N ARG A 6 -31.62 22.55 2.26
CA ARG A 6 -30.43 23.12 1.60
C ARG A 6 -29.33 23.41 2.61
N LEU A 7 -29.67 24.06 3.73
CA LEU A 7 -28.73 24.34 4.80
C LEU A 7 -28.14 23.07 5.41
N ALA A 8 -28.96 22.04 5.66
CA ALA A 8 -28.49 20.76 6.17
C ALA A 8 -27.50 20.09 5.21
N ILE A 9 -27.75 20.11 3.89
CA ILE A 9 -26.83 19.55 2.90
C ILE A 9 -25.51 20.34 2.85
N ILE A 10 -25.56 21.67 2.93
CA ILE A 10 -24.34 22.49 2.99
C ILE A 10 -23.53 22.14 4.24
N ALA A 11 -24.18 22.06 5.41
CA ALA A 11 -23.53 21.65 6.65
C ALA A 11 -22.90 20.25 6.53
N MET A 12 -23.60 19.28 5.93
CA MET A 12 -23.07 17.94 5.66
C MET A 12 -21.86 17.94 4.73
N ARG A 13 -21.74 18.90 3.81
CA ARG A 13 -20.58 19.03 2.91
C ARG A 13 -19.36 19.64 3.58
N VAL A 14 -19.57 20.46 4.63
CA VAL A 14 -18.49 21.06 5.44
C VAL A 14 -18.07 20.15 6.60
N ALA A 15 -19.00 19.31 7.09
CA ALA A 15 -18.78 18.39 8.21
C ALA A 15 -17.50 17.52 8.09
N PRO A 16 -17.10 16.99 6.92
CA PRO A 16 -15.85 16.23 6.79
C PRO A 16 -14.60 16.97 7.28
N LEU A 17 -14.48 18.27 7.00
CA LEU A 17 -13.33 19.06 7.44
C LEU A 17 -13.37 19.30 8.95
N LEU A 18 -14.54 19.69 9.46
CA LEU A 18 -14.73 19.89 10.91
C LEU A 18 -14.46 18.60 11.69
N LEU A 19 -14.87 17.46 11.15
CA LEU A 19 -14.60 16.16 11.76
C LEU A 19 -13.11 15.83 11.73
N ALA A 20 -12.42 16.05 10.61
CA ALA A 20 -10.97 15.84 10.53
C ALA A 20 -10.22 16.70 11.56
N LEU A 21 -10.57 18.00 11.67
CA LEU A 21 -10.01 18.89 12.68
C LEU A 21 -10.31 18.40 14.11
N ALA A 22 -11.54 17.96 14.37
CA ALA A 22 -11.93 17.39 15.66
C ALA A 22 -11.25 16.03 15.96
N CYS A 23 -10.79 15.29 14.95
CA CYS A 23 -10.03 14.05 15.16
C CYS A 23 -8.56 14.32 15.52
N THR A 24 -8.04 15.50 15.18
CA THR A 24 -6.61 15.80 15.29
C THR A 24 -6.31 17.03 16.14
N TRP A 25 -7.30 17.60 16.83
CA TRP A 25 -7.16 18.91 17.47
C TRP A 25 -6.05 18.95 18.53
N ARG A 26 -5.89 17.92 19.38
CA ARG A 26 -4.79 17.87 20.36
C ARG A 26 -3.46 17.69 19.65
N LEU A 27 -3.39 16.75 18.71
CA LEU A 27 -2.19 16.55 17.88
C LEU A 27 -1.75 17.87 17.24
N LEU A 28 -2.67 18.66 16.66
CA LEU A 28 -2.35 19.93 16.01
C LEU A 28 -1.74 20.96 16.97
N ILE A 29 -2.08 20.93 18.26
CA ILE A 29 -1.60 21.90 19.25
C ILE A 29 -0.31 21.41 19.92
N GLU A 30 -0.18 20.11 20.15
CA GLU A 30 0.98 19.55 20.83
C GLU A 30 2.26 19.71 20.00
N PRO A 31 3.37 20.21 20.56
CA PRO A 31 4.60 20.38 19.80
C PRO A 31 5.22 19.02 19.45
N GLY A 32 5.95 18.96 18.32
CA GLY A 32 6.62 17.75 17.87
C GLY A 32 5.97 17.08 16.67
N THR A 33 6.65 16.05 16.20
CA THR A 33 6.41 15.33 14.94
C THR A 33 5.68 14.02 15.24
N ILE A 34 4.62 13.71 14.51
CA ILE A 34 3.94 12.42 14.66
C ILE A 34 4.83 11.34 14.05
N GLY A 35 5.23 10.35 14.86
CA GLY A 35 5.79 9.10 14.33
C GLY A 35 7.22 8.77 14.74
N HIS A 36 7.46 7.47 14.80
CA HIS A 36 8.69 6.68 14.93
C HIS A 36 8.30 5.19 14.92
N LEU A 37 7.04 4.84 15.25
CA LEU A 37 6.49 3.49 15.12
C LEU A 37 6.53 2.97 13.66
N ASN A 38 7.03 1.74 13.47
CA ASN A 38 7.18 0.98 12.20
C ASN A 38 7.73 1.77 10.98
N ASP A 39 6.89 2.58 10.33
CA ASP A 39 7.13 3.15 8.99
C ASP A 39 7.12 4.71 8.98
N GLY A 40 6.82 5.34 10.13
CA GLY A 40 6.53 6.78 10.23
C GLY A 40 7.74 7.66 10.55
N LEU A 41 8.79 7.58 9.73
CA LEU A 41 10.07 8.25 9.99
C LEU A 41 10.14 9.62 9.32
N VAL A 42 9.20 10.50 9.68
CA VAL A 42 9.23 11.88 9.18
C VAL A 42 10.26 12.67 9.97
N PRO A 43 11.23 13.32 9.31
CA PRO A 43 12.26 14.09 9.98
C PRO A 43 11.68 15.22 10.83
N PRO A 44 12.17 15.41 12.07
CA PRO A 44 11.64 16.43 12.97
C PRO A 44 12.10 17.84 12.59
N HIS A 45 13.25 18.00 11.93
CA HIS A 45 13.80 19.30 11.58
C HIS A 45 13.62 19.65 10.09
N SER A 46 13.41 20.94 9.80
CA SER A 46 13.20 21.45 8.44
C SER A 46 14.38 21.20 7.50
N PHE A 47 15.62 21.34 7.98
CA PHE A 47 16.81 21.07 7.17
C PHE A 47 16.94 19.59 6.80
N MET A 48 16.50 18.67 7.67
CA MET A 48 16.47 17.25 7.36
C MET A 48 15.38 16.93 6.33
N LEU A 49 14.20 17.53 6.47
CA LEU A 49 13.14 17.41 5.45
C LEU A 49 13.64 17.88 4.08
N ALA A 50 14.32 19.03 4.02
CA ALA A 50 14.91 19.55 2.80
C ALA A 50 15.99 18.61 2.22
N ASP A 51 16.83 18.01 3.07
CA ASP A 51 17.82 17.03 2.64
C ASP A 51 17.18 15.74 2.09
N VAL A 52 16.15 15.19 2.76
CA VAL A 52 15.41 14.03 2.26
C VAL A 52 14.85 14.32 0.88
N LEU A 53 14.22 15.50 0.67
CA LEU A 53 13.71 15.91 -0.64
C LEU A 53 14.82 15.98 -1.69
N ARG A 54 15.97 16.58 -1.37
CA ARG A 54 17.14 16.63 -2.27
C ARG A 54 17.67 15.24 -2.57
N SER A 55 17.57 14.32 -1.62
CA SER A 55 18.03 12.95 -1.77
C SER A 55 17.10 12.08 -2.64
N CYS A 56 15.83 12.47 -2.81
CA CYS A 56 14.82 11.70 -3.55
C CYS A 56 15.18 11.46 -5.02
N VAL A 57 16.00 12.34 -5.64
CA VAL A 57 16.42 12.17 -7.04
C VAL A 57 17.52 11.12 -7.23
N TYR A 58 18.11 10.62 -6.14
CA TYR A 58 19.18 9.64 -6.18
C TYR A 58 18.66 8.25 -5.81
N ALA A 59 18.99 7.25 -6.64
CA ALA A 59 18.70 5.84 -6.35
C ALA A 59 19.63 5.27 -5.27
N TRP A 60 20.81 5.85 -5.11
CA TRP A 60 21.77 5.51 -4.08
C TRP A 60 21.40 6.18 -2.76
N GLU A 61 21.23 5.37 -1.72
CA GLU A 61 21.02 5.83 -0.36
C GLU A 61 22.38 5.96 0.32
N LYS A 62 22.66 7.15 0.86
CA LYS A 62 23.89 7.45 1.61
C LYS A 62 23.83 6.84 3.01
N HIS A 63 22.63 6.68 3.56
CA HIS A 63 22.39 5.92 4.78
C HIS A 63 22.65 4.43 4.51
N TYR A 64 22.68 3.59 5.55
CA TYR A 64 22.85 2.15 5.37
C TYR A 64 24.19 1.73 4.75
N LEU A 65 25.31 2.34 5.15
CA LEU A 65 26.64 2.05 4.58
C LEU A 65 26.77 2.30 3.07
N GLY A 66 25.75 2.88 2.42
CA GLY A 66 25.70 3.05 0.98
C GLY A 66 25.06 1.86 0.28
N GLY A 67 23.94 2.08 -0.41
CA GLY A 67 23.30 1.04 -1.22
C GLY A 67 22.11 1.52 -2.03
N LEU A 68 21.62 0.69 -2.94
CA LEU A 68 20.40 0.98 -3.69
C LEU A 68 19.17 0.73 -2.80
N MET A 69 18.36 1.76 -2.55
CA MET A 69 17.14 1.62 -1.75
C MET A 69 15.90 1.62 -2.64
N ALA A 70 15.50 0.42 -3.07
CA ALA A 70 14.34 0.18 -3.93
C ALA A 70 13.06 0.89 -3.43
N MET A 71 12.80 0.84 -2.12
CA MET A 71 11.61 1.47 -1.54
C MET A 71 11.61 2.98 -1.73
N LYS A 72 12.77 3.65 -1.59
CA LYS A 72 12.91 5.09 -1.75
C LYS A 72 12.39 5.56 -3.11
N LEU A 73 12.75 4.82 -4.17
CA LEU A 73 12.32 5.12 -5.53
C LEU A 73 10.80 5.00 -5.69
N THR A 74 10.18 3.97 -5.12
CA THR A 74 8.72 3.82 -5.20
C THR A 74 7.95 4.84 -4.38
N THR A 75 8.59 5.48 -3.39
CA THR A 75 7.95 6.43 -2.48
C THR A 75 8.29 7.90 -2.77
N ILE A 76 9.00 8.22 -3.86
CA ILE A 76 9.42 9.61 -4.18
C ILE A 76 8.26 10.59 -4.12
N VAL A 77 7.13 10.28 -4.76
CA VAL A 77 5.97 11.19 -4.83
C VAL A 77 5.36 11.44 -3.45
N PRO A 78 4.93 10.42 -2.67
CA PRO A 78 4.37 10.67 -1.35
C PRO A 78 5.40 11.26 -0.37
N VAL A 79 6.67 10.87 -0.44
CA VAL A 79 7.72 11.45 0.41
C VAL A 79 7.88 12.94 0.12
N SER A 80 7.94 13.30 -1.17
CA SER A 80 8.06 14.70 -1.61
C SER A 80 6.93 15.58 -1.07
N PHE A 81 5.72 15.02 -0.90
CA PHE A 81 4.56 15.76 -0.41
C PHE A 81 4.75 16.30 1.00
N TYR A 82 5.37 15.54 1.92
CA TYR A 82 5.62 16.03 3.28
C TYR A 82 7.01 16.68 3.41
N THR A 83 8.00 16.32 2.58
CA THR A 83 9.34 16.91 2.68
C THR A 83 9.44 18.32 2.09
N VAL A 84 8.52 18.71 1.20
CA VAL A 84 8.47 20.07 0.64
C VAL A 84 8.31 21.16 1.71
N PHE A 85 7.71 20.82 2.85
CA PHE A 85 7.60 21.69 4.02
C PHE A 85 8.97 22.16 4.52
N GLY A 86 9.99 21.31 4.41
CA GLY A 86 11.37 21.66 4.77
C GLY A 86 11.94 22.82 3.94
N LEU A 87 11.56 22.94 2.66
CA LEU A 87 11.98 24.08 1.82
C LEU A 87 11.35 25.40 2.27
N ALA A 88 10.18 25.35 2.89
CA ALA A 88 9.50 26.51 3.47
C ALA A 88 9.96 26.82 4.91
N GLY A 89 10.97 26.10 5.42
CA GLY A 89 11.44 26.22 6.81
C GLY A 89 10.51 25.59 7.85
N LEU A 90 9.46 24.90 7.40
CA LEU A 90 8.54 24.18 8.28
C LEU A 90 9.14 22.83 8.69
N ASP A 91 8.97 22.50 9.95
CA ASP A 91 9.55 21.32 10.60
C ASP A 91 8.59 20.11 10.56
N GLY A 92 9.00 19.01 11.20
CA GLY A 92 8.23 17.76 11.21
C GLY A 92 6.85 17.90 11.85
N HIS A 93 6.66 18.88 12.73
CA HIS A 93 5.36 19.16 13.35
C HIS A 93 4.30 19.45 12.28
N TRP A 94 4.59 20.39 11.38
CA TRP A 94 3.66 20.72 10.30
C TRP A 94 3.62 19.65 9.22
N ALA A 95 4.78 19.09 8.87
CA ALA A 95 4.93 18.09 7.81
C ALA A 95 4.16 16.78 8.09
N THR A 96 3.89 16.45 9.35
CA THR A 96 3.10 15.25 9.70
C THR A 96 1.62 15.56 9.90
N LYS A 97 1.30 16.70 10.51
CA LYS A 97 -0.06 17.02 10.98
C LYS A 97 -0.96 17.57 9.88
N ILE A 98 -0.43 18.43 9.00
CA ILE A 98 -1.22 18.98 7.88
C ILE A 98 -1.63 17.85 6.92
N PRO A 99 -0.71 16.97 6.44
CA PRO A 99 -1.10 15.84 5.60
C PRO A 99 -2.10 14.91 6.27
N LEU A 100 -1.99 14.67 7.59
CA LEU A 100 -2.94 13.84 8.32
C LEU A 100 -4.37 14.40 8.26
N VAL A 101 -4.54 15.71 8.56
CA VAL A 101 -5.85 16.39 8.47
C VAL A 101 -6.40 16.30 7.05
N VAL A 102 -5.57 16.60 6.05
CA VAL A 102 -5.97 16.55 4.64
C VAL A 102 -6.40 15.14 4.24
N VAL A 103 -5.65 14.11 4.64
CA VAL A 103 -5.98 12.72 4.31
C VAL A 103 -7.29 12.28 4.96
N ILE A 104 -7.52 12.56 6.25
CA ILE A 104 -8.77 12.20 6.92
C ILE A 104 -9.95 12.92 6.24
N TRP A 105 -9.83 14.23 6.06
CA TRP A 105 -10.87 15.05 5.42
C TRP A 105 -11.21 14.55 4.01
N THR A 106 -10.19 14.39 3.17
CA THR A 106 -10.38 13.98 1.77
C THR A 106 -10.82 12.53 1.65
N SER A 107 -10.45 11.64 2.58
CA SER A 107 -10.97 10.25 2.62
C SER A 107 -12.47 10.23 2.90
N ILE A 108 -12.93 10.99 3.89
CA ILE A 108 -14.37 11.11 4.20
C ILE A 108 -15.11 11.67 2.99
N TRP A 109 -14.61 12.77 2.43
CA TRP A 109 -15.26 13.46 1.31
C TRP A 109 -15.28 12.61 0.03
N ALA A 110 -14.17 11.94 -0.31
CA ALA A 110 -14.06 11.15 -1.52
C ALA A 110 -14.96 9.90 -1.46
N MET A 111 -15.01 9.22 -0.32
CA MET A 111 -15.91 8.08 -0.14
C MET A 111 -17.38 8.52 -0.12
N ALA A 112 -17.71 9.62 0.55
CA ALA A 112 -19.08 10.16 0.53
C ALA A 112 -19.51 10.53 -0.90
N SER A 113 -18.63 11.18 -1.66
CA SER A 113 -18.88 11.55 -3.06
C SER A 113 -19.06 10.31 -3.94
N PHE A 114 -18.23 9.28 -3.76
CA PHE A 114 -18.40 7.99 -4.43
C PHE A 114 -19.76 7.36 -4.09
N CYS A 115 -20.11 7.24 -2.81
CA CYS A 115 -21.35 6.60 -2.36
C CYS A 115 -22.59 7.35 -2.84
N ARG A 116 -22.57 8.70 -2.84
CA ARG A 116 -23.65 9.53 -3.40
C ARG A 116 -23.87 9.23 -4.87
N TRP A 117 -22.79 9.21 -5.66
CA TRP A 117 -22.84 8.88 -7.08
C TRP A 117 -23.33 7.44 -7.30
N PHE A 118 -22.76 6.48 -6.58
CA PHE A 118 -23.09 5.06 -6.70
C PHE A 118 -24.57 4.80 -6.38
N VAL A 119 -25.09 5.39 -5.30
CA VAL A 119 -26.50 5.27 -4.92
C VAL A 119 -27.41 5.85 -6.00
N ARG A 120 -27.09 7.03 -6.55
CA ARG A 120 -27.93 7.66 -7.58
C ARG A 120 -27.97 6.89 -8.90
N GLU A 121 -26.84 6.33 -9.33
CA GLU A 121 -26.72 5.69 -10.65
C GLU A 121 -27.00 4.18 -10.64
N HIS A 122 -26.79 3.51 -9.50
CA HIS A 122 -26.73 2.04 -9.46
C HIS A 122 -27.58 1.38 -8.37
N VAL A 123 -28.24 2.16 -7.51
CA VAL A 123 -29.13 1.64 -6.47
C VAL A 123 -30.54 2.14 -6.74
N ASP A 124 -31.53 1.24 -6.69
CA ASP A 124 -32.93 1.66 -6.68
C ASP A 124 -33.23 2.42 -5.37
N SER A 125 -33.17 3.75 -5.46
CA SER A 125 -33.42 4.68 -4.36
C SER A 125 -34.79 5.36 -4.48
N ARG A 126 -35.77 4.74 -5.16
CA ARG A 126 -37.14 5.26 -5.24
C ARG A 126 -37.68 5.57 -3.84
N GLY A 127 -38.16 6.81 -3.64
CA GLY A 127 -38.68 7.31 -2.36
C GLY A 127 -37.62 7.87 -1.39
N ALA A 128 -36.33 7.74 -1.68
CA ALA A 128 -35.28 8.39 -0.90
C ALA A 128 -35.18 9.88 -1.27
N GLY A 129 -35.44 10.78 -0.32
CA GLY A 129 -35.20 12.21 -0.52
C GLY A 129 -33.70 12.52 -0.66
N PRO A 130 -33.32 13.67 -1.25
CA PRO A 130 -31.91 14.08 -1.39
C PRO A 130 -31.15 14.10 -0.06
N LEU A 131 -31.83 14.47 1.03
CA LEU A 131 -31.26 14.48 2.37
C LEU A 131 -30.87 13.07 2.85
N ALA A 132 -31.67 12.05 2.54
CA ALA A 132 -31.38 10.68 2.93
C ALA A 132 -30.16 10.13 2.20
N ILE A 133 -30.06 10.39 0.90
CA ILE A 133 -28.90 10.03 0.07
C ILE A 133 -27.64 10.71 0.63
N GLU A 134 -27.71 12.01 0.90
CA GLU A 134 -26.57 12.78 1.44
C GLU A 134 -26.14 12.30 2.82
N ALA A 135 -27.08 12.03 3.72
CA ALA A 135 -26.76 11.54 5.07
C ALA A 135 -26.11 10.15 5.05
N VAL A 136 -26.64 9.22 4.25
CA VAL A 136 -26.09 7.87 4.11
C VAL A 136 -24.71 7.92 3.44
N ALA A 137 -24.54 8.75 2.42
CA ALA A 137 -23.25 8.98 1.78
C ALA A 137 -22.22 9.55 2.76
N LEU A 138 -22.60 10.59 3.53
CA LEU A 138 -21.73 11.17 4.57
C LEU A 138 -21.38 10.14 5.65
N ALA A 139 -22.36 9.39 6.17
CA ALA A 139 -22.12 8.34 7.16
C ALA A 139 -21.14 7.27 6.62
N SER A 140 -21.27 6.87 5.36
CA SER A 140 -20.33 5.96 4.69
C SER A 140 -18.93 6.55 4.58
N GLY A 141 -18.84 7.86 4.26
CA GLY A 141 -17.58 8.60 4.25
C GLY A 141 -16.91 8.65 5.62
N ILE A 142 -17.67 8.92 6.68
CA ILE A 142 -17.18 8.93 8.07
C ILE A 142 -16.67 7.54 8.43
N ILE A 143 -17.47 6.48 8.22
CA ILE A 143 -17.08 5.09 8.51
C ILE A 143 -15.76 4.72 7.82
N TYR A 144 -15.52 5.21 6.60
CA TYR A 144 -14.27 4.96 5.87
C TYR A 144 -13.09 5.77 6.41
N GLY A 145 -13.24 7.10 6.50
CA GLY A 145 -12.14 8.01 6.82
C GLY A 145 -11.72 8.03 8.29
N VAL A 146 -12.60 7.60 9.21
CA VAL A 146 -12.27 7.32 10.62
C VAL A 146 -12.50 5.85 10.97
N SER A 147 -12.22 4.95 10.02
CA SER A 147 -12.25 3.51 10.26
C SER A 147 -11.16 3.08 11.25
N PRO A 148 -11.36 1.98 12.00
CA PRO A 148 -10.31 1.40 12.84
C PRO A 148 -9.04 0.98 12.06
N PHE A 149 -9.21 0.60 10.79
CA PHE A 149 -8.09 0.31 9.89
C PHE A 149 -7.28 1.56 9.53
N MET A 150 -7.96 2.69 9.25
CA MET A 150 -7.31 3.99 9.06
C MET A 150 -6.56 4.40 10.33
N PHE A 151 -7.21 4.28 11.49
CA PHE A 151 -6.61 4.58 12.79
C PHE A 151 -5.30 3.81 12.97
N SER A 152 -5.34 2.49 12.79
CA SER A 152 -4.17 1.64 12.98
C SER A 152 -3.06 1.98 11.98
N SER A 153 -3.41 2.36 10.74
CA SER A 153 -2.44 2.81 9.74
C SER A 153 -1.77 4.13 10.13
N VAL A 154 -2.51 5.08 10.72
CA VAL A 154 -1.98 6.35 11.23
C VAL A 154 -1.09 6.10 12.45
N VAL A 155 -1.58 5.33 13.42
CA VAL A 155 -0.86 5.05 14.68
C VAL A 155 0.47 4.34 14.40
N THR A 156 0.48 3.43 13.43
CA THR A 156 1.69 2.72 13.01
C THR A 156 2.59 3.48 12.06
N GLY A 157 2.27 4.74 11.73
CA GLY A 157 3.13 5.56 10.88
C GLY A 157 3.18 5.13 9.41
N SER A 158 2.25 4.31 8.93
CA SER A 158 2.22 3.84 7.53
C SER A 158 1.73 4.92 6.56
N PHE A 159 2.43 6.07 6.48
CA PHE A 159 2.05 7.24 5.67
C PHE A 159 1.73 6.89 4.23
N VAL A 160 2.62 6.13 3.57
CA VAL A 160 2.43 5.71 2.18
C VAL A 160 1.15 4.90 1.97
N GLN A 161 0.65 4.23 3.01
CA GLN A 161 -0.59 3.49 2.93
C GLN A 161 -1.80 4.41 3.16
N TYR A 162 -1.86 5.13 4.27
CA TYR A 162 -3.03 5.95 4.57
C TYR A 162 -3.19 7.12 3.60
N ALA A 163 -2.10 7.65 3.03
CA ALA A 163 -2.13 8.69 2.01
C ALA A 163 -2.87 8.27 0.73
N THR A 164 -3.05 6.97 0.50
CA THR A 164 -3.80 6.47 -0.67
C THR A 164 -5.31 6.39 -0.45
N PHE A 165 -5.79 6.41 0.80
CA PHE A 165 -7.22 6.26 1.12
C PHE A 165 -8.13 7.26 0.37
N PRO A 166 -7.77 8.55 0.23
CA PRO A 166 -8.58 9.51 -0.53
C PRO A 166 -8.70 9.18 -2.02
N VAL A 167 -7.73 8.45 -2.59
CA VAL A 167 -7.61 8.19 -4.02
C VAL A 167 -8.43 6.98 -4.46
N LEU A 168 -8.64 6.00 -3.57
CA LEU A 168 -9.30 4.74 -3.91
C LEU A 168 -10.77 4.91 -4.34
N PRO A 169 -11.65 5.66 -3.64
CA PRO A 169 -13.04 5.80 -4.06
C PRO A 169 -13.21 6.47 -5.45
N PRO A 170 -12.49 7.56 -5.79
CA PRO A 170 -12.48 8.10 -7.15
C PRO A 170 -12.01 7.10 -8.21
N MET A 171 -11.01 6.26 -7.90
CA MET A 171 -10.58 5.19 -8.83
C MET A 171 -11.68 4.19 -9.09
N LEU A 172 -12.42 3.75 -8.05
CA LEU A 172 -13.56 2.86 -8.20
C LEU A 172 -14.61 3.47 -9.14
N ARG A 173 -14.95 4.75 -8.93
CA ARG A 173 -15.90 5.46 -9.80
C ARG A 173 -15.44 5.44 -11.26
N MET A 174 -14.19 5.81 -11.52
CA MET A 174 -13.66 5.83 -12.88
C MET A 174 -13.69 4.45 -13.53
N LEU A 175 -13.32 3.40 -12.80
CA LEU A 175 -13.37 2.02 -13.30
C LEU A 175 -14.79 1.59 -13.68
N LEU A 176 -15.79 1.93 -12.87
CA LEU A 176 -17.19 1.64 -13.16
C LEU A 176 -17.72 2.46 -14.34
N GLU A 177 -17.39 3.76 -14.41
CA GLU A 177 -17.77 4.62 -15.55
C GLU A 177 -17.14 4.13 -16.87
N LEU A 178 -15.89 3.63 -16.84
CA LEU A 178 -15.24 2.99 -17.98
C LEU A 178 -15.96 1.70 -18.39
N ALA A 179 -16.33 0.87 -17.42
CA ALA A 179 -17.05 -0.38 -17.62
C ALA A 179 -18.46 -0.19 -18.20
N ASP A 180 -19.11 0.92 -17.88
CA ASP A 180 -20.40 1.33 -18.46
C ASP A 180 -20.28 1.99 -19.83
N GLY A 181 -19.13 1.86 -20.50
CA GLY A 181 -18.96 2.29 -21.88
C GLY A 181 -18.81 3.80 -22.04
N ARG A 182 -18.34 4.50 -21.01
CA ARG A 182 -17.96 5.92 -21.07
C ARG A 182 -16.43 6.13 -21.12
N PRO A 183 -15.64 5.46 -22.00
CA PRO A 183 -14.20 5.66 -22.07
C PRO A 183 -13.86 7.01 -22.68
N ALA A 184 -13.58 7.98 -21.82
CA ALA A 184 -12.95 9.24 -22.22
C ALA A 184 -11.45 9.14 -21.97
N THR A 185 -10.62 9.63 -22.90
CA THR A 185 -9.16 9.65 -22.75
C THR A 185 -8.74 10.34 -21.45
N SER A 186 -9.46 11.40 -21.04
CA SER A 186 -9.24 12.08 -19.76
C SER A 186 -9.42 11.17 -18.55
N ARG A 187 -10.38 10.23 -18.56
CA ARG A 187 -10.57 9.25 -17.48
C ARG A 187 -9.43 8.25 -17.43
N VAL A 188 -8.94 7.79 -18.59
CA VAL A 188 -7.80 6.86 -18.66
C VAL A 188 -6.53 7.52 -18.10
N ILE A 189 -6.30 8.79 -18.46
CA ILE A 189 -5.18 9.59 -17.94
C ILE A 189 -5.32 9.79 -16.43
N LEU A 190 -6.49 10.25 -15.97
CA LEU A 190 -6.72 10.49 -14.54
C LEU A 190 -6.60 9.20 -13.73
N LEU A 191 -7.11 8.08 -14.24
CA LEU A 191 -6.97 6.78 -13.60
C LEU A 191 -5.49 6.35 -13.53
N ALA A 192 -4.69 6.58 -14.57
CA ALA A 192 -3.25 6.29 -14.54
C ALA A 192 -2.49 7.19 -13.55
N LEU A 193 -2.88 8.47 -13.43
CA LEU A 193 -2.35 9.36 -12.39
C LEU A 193 -2.71 8.83 -11.00
N CYS A 194 -3.95 8.41 -10.77
CA CYS A 194 -4.35 7.82 -9.49
C CYS A 194 -3.58 6.52 -9.19
N PHE A 195 -3.41 5.62 -10.16
CA PHE A 195 -2.58 4.42 -9.98
C PHE A 195 -1.12 4.78 -9.68
N SER A 196 -0.59 5.84 -10.27
CA SER A 196 0.75 6.35 -9.99
C SER A 196 0.88 6.89 -8.56
N LEU A 197 -0.15 7.57 -8.04
CA LEU A 197 -0.16 8.02 -6.64
C LEU A 197 -0.23 6.85 -5.66
N VAL A 198 -0.94 5.77 -6.02
CA VAL A 198 -1.13 4.61 -5.15
C VAL A 198 0.04 3.61 -5.23
N VAL A 199 0.92 3.70 -6.25
CA VAL A 199 2.03 2.75 -6.46
C VAL A 199 2.96 2.60 -5.25
N ALA A 200 3.15 3.69 -4.49
CA ALA A 200 3.95 3.70 -3.28
C ALA A 200 3.40 2.76 -2.19
N SER A 201 2.09 2.53 -2.21
CA SER A 201 1.45 1.43 -1.48
C SER A 201 1.23 0.27 -2.45
N VAL A 202 2.28 -0.53 -2.65
CA VAL A 202 2.26 -1.69 -3.55
C VAL A 202 1.03 -2.58 -3.32
N GLN A 203 0.62 -2.76 -2.06
CA GLN A 203 -0.55 -3.54 -1.69
C GLN A 203 -1.86 -2.94 -2.20
N ASN A 204 -2.07 -1.64 -2.00
CA ASN A 204 -3.28 -0.96 -2.46
C ASN A 204 -3.29 -0.85 -3.99
N TYR A 205 -2.10 -0.72 -4.60
CA TYR A 205 -1.92 -0.75 -6.05
C TYR A 205 -2.41 -2.07 -6.65
N PHE A 206 -1.95 -3.22 -6.12
CA PHE A 206 -2.41 -4.54 -6.57
C PHE A 206 -3.87 -4.81 -6.25
N ILE A 207 -4.39 -4.36 -5.11
CA ILE A 207 -5.82 -4.46 -4.76
C ILE A 207 -6.67 -3.74 -5.83
N MET A 208 -6.29 -2.52 -6.22
CA MET A 208 -7.05 -1.76 -7.21
C MET A 208 -6.95 -2.34 -8.63
N TRP A 209 -5.81 -2.94 -8.99
CA TRP A 209 -5.70 -3.71 -10.23
C TRP A 209 -6.54 -4.98 -10.21
N GLY A 210 -6.56 -5.70 -9.09
CA GLY A 210 -7.44 -6.84 -8.89
C GLY A 210 -8.92 -6.45 -9.05
N PHE A 211 -9.32 -5.32 -8.46
CA PHE A 211 -10.66 -4.78 -8.65
C PHE A 211 -10.94 -4.41 -10.11
N ALA A 212 -10.02 -3.74 -10.79
CA ALA A 212 -10.15 -3.42 -12.22
C ALA A 212 -10.34 -4.69 -13.07
N ALA A 213 -9.59 -5.76 -12.77
CA ALA A 213 -9.73 -7.06 -13.43
C ALA A 213 -11.11 -7.67 -13.18
N VAL A 214 -11.59 -7.68 -11.92
CA VAL A 214 -12.93 -8.19 -11.60
C VAL A 214 -14.02 -7.39 -12.31
N VAL A 215 -13.94 -6.06 -12.32
CA VAL A 215 -14.90 -5.21 -13.06
C VAL A 215 -14.84 -5.50 -14.55
N ALA A 216 -13.64 -5.65 -15.13
CA ALA A 216 -13.48 -6.00 -16.54
C ALA A 216 -14.04 -7.39 -16.87
N LEU A 217 -14.01 -8.35 -15.94
CA LEU A 217 -14.66 -9.65 -16.12
C LEU A 217 -16.19 -9.53 -16.08
N VAL A 218 -16.73 -8.78 -15.11
CA VAL A 218 -18.19 -8.59 -14.94
C VAL A 218 -18.79 -7.70 -16.05
N ARG A 219 -17.98 -6.85 -16.70
CA ARG A 219 -18.32 -5.99 -17.84
C ARG A 219 -17.34 -6.17 -18.97
N PHE A 220 -17.19 -7.42 -19.40
CA PHE A 220 -16.28 -7.70 -20.49
C PHE A 220 -16.63 -6.88 -21.72
N SER A 221 -15.71 -6.00 -22.09
CA SER A 221 -15.76 -5.26 -23.34
C SER A 221 -14.33 -4.98 -23.79
N TRP A 222 -14.10 -5.04 -25.10
CA TRP A 222 -12.79 -4.73 -25.67
C TRP A 222 -12.34 -3.31 -25.31
N ARG A 223 -13.28 -2.37 -25.23
CA ARG A 223 -13.01 -0.98 -24.82
C ARG A 223 -12.48 -0.89 -23.39
N MET A 224 -13.05 -1.64 -22.46
CA MET A 224 -12.57 -1.70 -21.08
C MET A 224 -11.17 -2.31 -20.99
N LEU A 225 -10.90 -3.38 -21.75
CA LEU A 225 -9.56 -3.97 -21.82
C LEU A 225 -8.52 -3.00 -22.38
N VAL A 226 -8.84 -2.32 -23.48
CA VAL A 226 -7.96 -1.29 -24.07
C VAL A 226 -7.74 -0.14 -23.11
N ALA A 227 -8.79 0.32 -22.41
CA ALA A 227 -8.66 1.38 -21.40
C ALA A 227 -7.76 0.93 -20.24
N CYS A 228 -7.94 -0.28 -19.71
CA CYS A 228 -7.10 -0.83 -18.66
C CYS A 228 -5.64 -1.00 -19.12
N ALA A 229 -5.42 -1.50 -20.33
CA ALA A 229 -4.08 -1.65 -20.91
C ALA A 229 -3.41 -0.28 -21.12
N ALA A 230 -4.16 0.72 -21.61
CA ALA A 230 -3.66 2.10 -21.75
C ALA A 230 -3.35 2.73 -20.40
N THR A 231 -4.21 2.54 -19.39
CA THR A 231 -3.93 2.96 -18.01
C THR A 231 -2.68 2.28 -17.46
N ALA A 232 -2.50 0.98 -17.68
CA ALA A 232 -1.31 0.24 -17.24
C ALA A 232 -0.04 0.78 -17.91
N ALA A 233 -0.06 0.91 -19.23
CA ALA A 233 1.06 1.46 -20.00
C ALA A 233 1.42 2.88 -19.54
N LEU A 234 0.43 3.76 -19.38
CA LEU A 234 0.65 5.12 -18.91
C LEU A 234 1.16 5.16 -17.47
N THR A 235 0.65 4.28 -16.59
CA THR A 235 1.16 4.15 -15.22
C THR A 235 2.62 3.69 -15.23
N CYS A 236 2.99 2.72 -16.05
CA CYS A 236 4.39 2.29 -16.19
C CYS A 236 5.28 3.41 -16.71
N LEU A 237 4.80 4.21 -17.67
CA LEU A 237 5.53 5.38 -18.18
C LEU A 237 5.72 6.45 -17.11
N LEU A 238 4.65 6.82 -16.39
CA LEU A 238 4.67 7.81 -15.31
C LEU A 238 5.59 7.39 -14.15
N ASN A 239 5.68 6.08 -13.87
CA ASN A 239 6.51 5.53 -12.80
C ASN A 239 7.82 4.91 -13.30
N SER A 240 8.21 5.18 -14.55
CA SER A 240 9.45 4.68 -15.15
C SER A 240 10.69 5.06 -14.33
N TYR A 241 10.64 6.22 -13.66
CA TYR A 241 11.68 6.66 -12.73
C TYR A 241 11.96 5.67 -11.58
N SER A 242 10.96 4.84 -11.20
CA SER A 242 11.09 3.83 -10.15
C SER A 242 11.25 2.43 -10.74
N PHE A 243 10.48 2.07 -11.77
CA PHE A 243 10.56 0.75 -12.38
C PHE A 243 11.86 0.50 -13.12
N LEU A 244 12.39 1.50 -13.84
CA LEU A 244 13.58 1.32 -14.65
C LEU A 244 14.82 1.02 -13.78
N PRO A 245 15.13 1.77 -12.72
CA PRO A 245 16.25 1.41 -11.84
C PRO A 245 16.07 0.04 -11.16
N LEU A 246 14.84 -0.33 -10.78
CA LEU A 246 14.55 -1.65 -10.19
C LEU A 246 14.80 -2.81 -11.15
N LEU A 247 14.47 -2.61 -12.44
CA LEU A 247 14.70 -3.61 -13.50
C LEU A 247 16.17 -3.69 -13.90
N LEU A 248 16.87 -2.55 -13.93
CA LEU A 248 18.26 -2.48 -14.37
C LEU A 248 19.28 -2.86 -13.27
N THR A 249 18.87 -2.87 -12.00
CA THR A 249 19.77 -3.22 -10.89
C THR A 249 19.80 -4.74 -10.70
N PRO A 250 20.96 -5.42 -10.85
CA PRO A 250 21.10 -6.85 -10.57
C PRO A 250 20.64 -7.18 -9.14
N GLY A 251 19.69 -8.10 -9.00
CA GLY A 251 19.11 -8.46 -7.69
C GLY A 251 18.05 -7.48 -7.14
N GLY A 252 17.74 -6.38 -7.83
CA GLY A 252 16.73 -5.40 -7.39
C GLY A 252 15.34 -6.02 -7.20
N LEU A 253 14.84 -6.74 -8.20
CA LEU A 253 13.59 -7.51 -8.10
C LEU A 253 13.81 -8.95 -7.62
N GLY A 254 14.86 -9.61 -8.11
CA GLY A 254 15.09 -11.04 -7.84
C GLY A 254 15.79 -11.35 -6.52
N GLY A 255 16.70 -10.49 -6.03
CA GLY A 255 17.50 -10.73 -4.82
C GLY A 255 16.68 -10.61 -3.53
N SER A 256 15.77 -9.65 -3.49
CA SER A 256 14.86 -9.46 -2.34
C SER A 256 13.81 -10.58 -2.21
N ILE A 257 13.38 -11.17 -3.34
CA ILE A 257 12.36 -12.23 -3.39
C ILE A 257 13.00 -13.61 -3.19
N SER A 258 14.17 -13.87 -3.81
CA SER A 258 14.87 -15.15 -3.69
C SER A 258 15.44 -15.44 -2.29
N GLY A 259 15.66 -14.41 -1.47
CA GLY A 259 16.09 -14.56 -0.08
C GLY A 259 14.95 -14.69 0.95
N MET A 260 13.69 -14.73 0.53
CA MET A 260 12.56 -14.87 1.46
C MET A 260 12.32 -16.35 1.82
N ASP A 261 12.33 -16.65 3.12
CA ASP A 261 11.86 -17.94 3.63
C ASP A 261 10.32 -17.97 3.59
N TYR A 262 9.80 -18.58 2.53
CA TYR A 262 8.36 -18.67 2.27
C TYR A 262 7.61 -19.47 3.34
N ALA A 263 8.24 -20.51 3.89
CA ALA A 263 7.66 -21.33 4.95
C ALA A 263 7.57 -20.55 6.26
N ALA A 264 8.63 -19.81 6.63
CA ALA A 264 8.61 -18.94 7.80
C ALA A 264 7.57 -17.81 7.67
N GLN A 265 7.38 -17.26 6.45
CA GLN A 265 6.33 -16.28 6.20
C GLN A 265 4.93 -16.88 6.37
N ALA A 266 4.65 -18.05 5.78
CA ALA A 266 3.35 -18.73 5.92
C ALA A 266 3.02 -19.01 7.41
N ALA A 267 3.99 -19.48 8.19
CA ALA A 267 3.85 -19.66 9.63
C ALA A 267 3.60 -18.32 10.38
N GLY A 268 4.17 -17.22 9.88
CA GLY A 268 3.90 -15.87 10.36
C GLY A 268 2.48 -15.38 10.05
N ILE A 269 1.92 -15.73 8.89
CA ILE A 269 0.55 -15.33 8.49
C ILE A 269 -0.47 -15.80 9.53
N VAL A 270 -0.39 -17.04 10.00
CA VAL A 270 -1.32 -17.55 11.03
C VAL A 270 -1.25 -16.73 12.31
N ARG A 271 -0.03 -16.41 12.77
CA ARG A 271 0.20 -15.63 14.00
C ARG A 271 -0.22 -14.16 13.90
N HIS A 272 -0.17 -13.59 12.69
CA HIS A 272 -0.51 -12.18 12.44
C HIS A 272 -1.91 -11.98 11.85
N SER A 273 -2.63 -13.07 11.59
CA SER A 273 -4.01 -13.03 11.10
C SER A 273 -4.98 -12.57 12.17
N GLN A 274 -5.97 -11.82 11.71
CA GLN A 274 -7.08 -11.32 12.51
C GLN A 274 -8.07 -12.42 12.79
N ASP A 275 -8.70 -12.34 13.96
CA ASP A 275 -9.91 -13.11 14.21
C ASP A 275 -11.06 -12.56 13.35
N LEU A 276 -11.93 -13.46 12.89
CA LEU A 276 -13.00 -13.12 11.95
C LEU A 276 -13.91 -11.99 12.46
N TYR A 277 -14.23 -11.98 13.75
CA TYR A 277 -15.08 -10.96 14.35
C TYR A 277 -14.42 -9.56 14.30
N LEU A 278 -13.12 -9.46 14.54
CA LEU A 278 -12.36 -8.20 14.40
C LEU A 278 -12.33 -7.74 12.94
N THR A 279 -12.22 -8.68 12.00
CA THR A 279 -12.32 -8.38 10.57
C THR A 279 -13.69 -7.81 10.21
N MET A 280 -14.78 -8.37 10.74
CA MET A 280 -16.14 -7.88 10.50
C MET A 280 -16.39 -6.49 11.09
N LEU A 281 -15.82 -6.20 12.27
CA LEU A 281 -15.88 -4.87 12.89
C LEU A 281 -14.95 -3.86 12.21
N GLY A 282 -14.04 -4.32 11.35
CA GLY A 282 -13.01 -3.51 10.71
C GLY A 282 -11.85 -3.14 11.65
N ALA A 283 -11.79 -3.70 12.86
CA ALA A 283 -10.83 -3.41 13.94
C ALA A 283 -9.54 -4.24 13.86
N GLY A 284 -9.49 -5.24 12.99
CA GLY A 284 -8.33 -6.13 12.92
C GLY A 284 -7.02 -5.43 12.51
N TRP A 285 -5.97 -5.60 13.32
CA TRP A 285 -4.60 -5.17 13.02
C TRP A 285 -3.52 -6.03 13.74
N LYS A 286 -2.83 -6.93 13.02
CA LYS A 286 -2.02 -8.01 13.65
C LYS A 286 -2.76 -8.70 14.82
N HIS A 287 -2.07 -9.33 15.75
CA HIS A 287 -2.68 -9.74 17.02
C HIS A 287 -2.83 -8.57 18.01
N ARG A 288 -2.66 -7.32 17.56
CA ARG A 288 -2.59 -6.12 18.40
C ARG A 288 -3.79 -5.25 18.06
N ASP A 289 -4.88 -5.43 18.79
CA ASP A 289 -6.11 -4.65 18.61
C ASP A 289 -5.91 -3.19 19.08
N LEU A 290 -5.11 -2.42 18.32
CA LEU A 290 -4.71 -1.06 18.65
C LEU A 290 -5.94 -0.16 18.78
N TYR A 291 -6.93 -0.36 17.93
CA TYR A 291 -8.14 0.44 17.96
C TYR A 291 -8.93 0.22 19.25
N MET A 292 -9.24 -1.03 19.60
CA MET A 292 -10.02 -1.30 20.81
C MET A 292 -9.30 -0.87 22.09
N ARG A 293 -7.96 -0.95 22.11
CA ARG A 293 -7.16 -0.44 23.23
C ARG A 293 -7.21 1.08 23.36
N ALA A 294 -7.40 1.80 22.25
CA ALA A 294 -7.48 3.26 22.24
C ALA A 294 -8.88 3.82 22.52
N VAL A 295 -9.95 3.01 22.41
CA VAL A 295 -11.33 3.46 22.60
C VAL A 295 -11.59 3.84 24.07
N PRO A 296 -12.25 4.99 24.35
CA PRO A 296 -12.74 5.34 25.67
C PRO A 296 -13.87 4.41 26.15
N PHE A 297 -13.88 4.09 27.45
CA PHE A 297 -14.78 3.10 28.10
C PHE A 297 -14.46 1.66 27.63
N GLU A 298 -15.03 0.59 28.21
CA GLU A 298 -14.68 -0.83 27.93
C GLU A 298 -14.97 -1.31 26.47
N GLY A 299 -14.94 -0.42 25.49
CA GLY A 299 -15.24 -0.70 24.09
C GLY A 299 -16.73 -0.80 23.78
N ILE A 300 -17.62 -0.86 24.78
CA ILE A 300 -19.07 -1.08 24.59
C ILE A 300 -19.70 -0.07 23.61
N PRO A 301 -19.49 1.26 23.71
CA PRO A 301 -20.09 2.21 22.78
C PRO A 301 -19.63 1.99 21.33
N PHE A 302 -18.35 1.66 21.14
CA PHE A 302 -17.81 1.32 19.82
C PHE A 302 -18.42 0.04 19.29
N VAL A 303 -18.46 -1.03 20.08
CA VAL A 303 -18.99 -2.33 19.65
C VAL A 303 -20.45 -2.17 19.22
N ILE A 304 -21.26 -1.46 19.99
CA ILE A 304 -22.65 -1.13 19.61
C ILE A 304 -22.65 -0.33 18.30
N ALA A 305 -21.84 0.72 18.19
CA ALA A 305 -21.78 1.57 17.00
C ALA A 305 -21.25 0.85 15.75
N ALA A 306 -20.48 -0.22 15.89
CA ALA A 306 -20.01 -1.06 14.80
C ALA A 306 -21.03 -2.17 14.44
N LEU A 307 -21.65 -2.80 15.44
CA LEU A 307 -22.63 -3.87 15.26
C LEU A 307 -23.94 -3.36 14.68
N VAL A 308 -24.46 -2.19 15.10
CA VAL A 308 -25.75 -1.68 14.62
C VAL A 308 -25.77 -1.48 13.10
N PRO A 309 -24.79 -0.77 12.48
CA PRO A 309 -24.68 -0.68 11.03
C PRO A 309 -24.50 -2.04 10.35
N LEU A 310 -23.68 -2.93 10.94
CA LEU A 310 -23.41 -4.26 10.39
C LEU A 310 -24.67 -5.14 10.36
N VAL A 311 -25.38 -5.24 11.47
CA VAL A 311 -26.66 -5.95 11.59
C VAL A 311 -27.70 -5.31 10.68
N GLY A 312 -27.74 -3.98 10.60
CA GLY A 312 -28.61 -3.26 9.67
C GLY A 312 -28.37 -3.62 8.21
N VAL A 313 -27.10 -3.72 7.80
CA VAL A 313 -26.71 -4.18 6.45
C VAL A 313 -27.16 -5.62 6.22
N VAL A 314 -26.83 -6.54 7.11
CA VAL A 314 -27.18 -7.96 6.98
C VAL A 314 -28.70 -8.16 6.94
N ALA A 315 -29.42 -7.57 7.89
CA ALA A 315 -30.88 -7.64 7.93
C ALA A 315 -31.53 -6.98 6.71
N GLY A 316 -30.97 -5.88 6.23
CA GLY A 316 -31.42 -5.19 5.02
C GLY A 316 -31.23 -6.04 3.76
N LEU A 317 -30.10 -6.74 3.64
CA LEU A 317 -29.85 -7.69 2.56
C LEU A 317 -30.77 -8.92 2.63
N VAL A 318 -30.98 -9.49 3.82
CA VAL A 318 -31.85 -10.67 4.01
C VAL A 318 -33.32 -10.36 3.75
N ARG A 319 -33.80 -9.18 4.18
CA ARG A 319 -35.19 -8.74 3.95
C ARG A 319 -35.41 -8.17 2.55
N TRP A 320 -34.36 -8.08 1.73
CA TRP A 320 -34.48 -7.56 0.39
C TRP A 320 -35.21 -8.57 -0.50
N ARG A 321 -36.39 -8.17 -0.98
CA ARG A 321 -37.23 -8.97 -1.89
C ARG A 321 -37.11 -8.56 -3.36
N GLY A 322 -36.38 -7.48 -3.65
CA GLY A 322 -36.16 -7.00 -5.02
C GLY A 322 -34.92 -7.65 -5.65
N GLU A 323 -34.63 -7.30 -6.90
CA GLU A 323 -33.36 -7.64 -7.51
C GLU A 323 -32.31 -6.59 -7.14
N LEU A 324 -31.18 -7.03 -6.57
CA LEU A 324 -30.00 -6.17 -6.44
C LEU A 324 -29.46 -5.87 -7.83
N SER A 325 -29.02 -4.64 -8.09
CA SER A 325 -28.34 -4.34 -9.34
C SER A 325 -27.06 -5.17 -9.46
N ARG A 326 -26.60 -5.37 -10.69
CA ARG A 326 -25.33 -6.04 -11.01
C ARG A 326 -24.15 -5.55 -10.16
N TYR A 327 -24.02 -4.24 -9.97
CA TYR A 327 -22.90 -3.66 -9.20
C TYR A 327 -23.12 -3.79 -7.70
N GLU A 328 -24.37 -3.72 -7.22
CA GLU A 328 -24.68 -4.02 -5.83
C GLU A 328 -24.30 -5.45 -5.48
N ARG A 329 -24.67 -6.43 -6.31
CA ARG A 329 -24.26 -7.83 -6.14
C ARG A 329 -22.75 -7.98 -6.13
N LEU A 330 -22.05 -7.30 -7.06
CA LEU A 330 -20.59 -7.31 -7.11
C LEU A 330 -19.99 -6.83 -5.78
N PHE A 331 -20.42 -5.68 -5.26
CA PHE A 331 -19.87 -5.15 -4.01
C PHE A 331 -20.25 -5.98 -2.78
N VAL A 332 -21.44 -6.57 -2.73
CA VAL A 332 -21.82 -7.53 -1.67
C VAL A 332 -20.90 -8.76 -1.69
N VAL A 333 -20.70 -9.37 -2.87
CA VAL A 333 -19.82 -10.54 -3.02
C VAL A 333 -18.38 -10.18 -2.66
N LEU A 334 -17.86 -9.07 -3.17
CA LEU A 334 -16.50 -8.61 -2.86
C LEU A 334 -16.33 -8.33 -1.36
N TRP A 335 -17.32 -7.72 -0.71
CA TRP A 335 -17.29 -7.48 0.73
C TRP A 335 -17.24 -8.81 1.51
N VAL A 336 -18.13 -9.76 1.22
CA VAL A 336 -18.14 -11.07 1.90
C VAL A 336 -16.83 -11.83 1.68
N LEU A 337 -16.33 -11.89 0.45
CA LEU A 337 -15.05 -12.54 0.14
C LEU A 337 -13.89 -11.85 0.87
N SER A 338 -13.89 -10.52 0.92
CA SER A 338 -12.84 -9.75 1.56
C SER A 338 -12.75 -9.97 3.07
N VAL A 339 -13.87 -10.21 3.75
CA VAL A 339 -13.88 -10.57 5.18
C VAL A 339 -13.18 -11.91 5.39
N GLY A 340 -13.47 -12.92 4.56
CA GLY A 340 -12.80 -14.20 4.67
C GLY A 340 -11.29 -14.13 4.35
N VAL A 341 -10.93 -13.36 3.33
CA VAL A 341 -9.54 -13.17 2.88
C VAL A 341 -8.72 -12.35 3.89
N ALA A 342 -9.28 -11.31 4.49
CA ALA A 342 -8.59 -10.51 5.50
C ALA A 342 -8.37 -11.26 6.82
N ALA A 343 -9.22 -12.25 7.12
CA ALA A 343 -9.01 -13.23 8.20
C ALA A 343 -8.05 -14.37 7.78
N ALA A 344 -7.09 -14.09 6.89
CA ALA A 344 -6.30 -15.04 6.08
C ALA A 344 -5.77 -16.33 6.74
N GLY A 345 -5.50 -16.36 8.04
CA GLY A 345 -4.98 -17.53 8.76
C GLY A 345 -5.92 -18.10 9.83
N LYS A 346 -7.08 -17.46 10.04
CA LYS A 346 -8.05 -17.85 11.09
C LYS A 346 -9.51 -17.84 10.60
N GLY A 347 -9.73 -17.47 9.35
CA GLY A 347 -11.04 -17.38 8.72
C GLY A 347 -11.38 -18.61 7.88
N PRO A 348 -12.56 -18.60 7.24
CA PRO A 348 -13.03 -19.72 6.40
C PRO A 348 -12.16 -19.98 5.17
N PHE A 349 -11.33 -19.02 4.75
CA PHE A 349 -10.40 -19.17 3.62
C PHE A 349 -8.96 -19.42 4.05
N ALA A 350 -8.72 -19.83 5.30
CA ALA A 350 -7.37 -19.98 5.83
C ALA A 350 -6.51 -20.96 5.00
N ALA A 351 -7.03 -22.15 4.70
CA ALA A 351 -6.32 -23.14 3.90
C ALA A 351 -5.97 -22.62 2.49
N LEU A 352 -6.89 -21.91 1.84
CA LEU A 352 -6.66 -21.35 0.50
C LEU A 352 -5.60 -20.24 0.52
N MET A 353 -5.65 -19.37 1.53
CA MET A 353 -4.68 -18.30 1.68
C MET A 353 -3.28 -18.86 1.99
N LEU A 354 -3.17 -19.81 2.91
CA LEU A 354 -1.91 -20.50 3.22
C LEU A 354 -1.34 -21.22 2.00
N TRP A 355 -2.17 -21.97 1.28
CA TRP A 355 -1.78 -22.57 0.00
C TRP A 355 -1.24 -21.51 -0.98
N GLY A 356 -1.91 -20.35 -1.08
CA GLY A 356 -1.45 -19.23 -1.90
C GLY A 356 -0.10 -18.66 -1.45
N TYR A 357 0.14 -18.53 -0.14
CA TYR A 357 1.43 -18.14 0.43
C TYR A 357 2.53 -19.21 0.29
N GLU A 358 2.19 -20.46 0.06
CA GLU A 358 3.20 -21.50 -0.16
C GLU A 358 3.55 -21.65 -1.65
N HIS A 359 2.60 -21.38 -2.55
CA HIS A 359 2.71 -21.77 -3.96
C HIS A 359 2.66 -20.59 -4.96
N ILE A 360 2.12 -19.42 -4.58
CA ILE A 360 1.94 -18.29 -5.50
C ILE A 360 2.85 -17.14 -5.07
N GLY A 361 3.97 -16.95 -5.77
CA GLY A 361 4.94 -15.88 -5.50
C GLY A 361 4.35 -14.47 -5.29
N ALA A 362 3.25 -14.15 -5.98
CA ALA A 362 2.59 -12.85 -5.87
C ALA A 362 1.89 -12.60 -4.51
N THR A 363 1.51 -13.64 -3.77
CA THR A 363 0.83 -13.48 -2.46
C THR A 363 1.78 -12.95 -1.39
N HIS A 364 3.10 -13.18 -1.54
CA HIS A 364 4.14 -12.66 -0.63
C HIS A 364 4.29 -11.14 -0.62
N ILE A 365 3.72 -10.45 -1.62
CA ILE A 365 3.58 -8.99 -1.59
C ILE A 365 2.79 -8.56 -0.34
N TYR A 366 1.88 -9.41 0.13
CA TYR A 366 1.14 -9.25 1.36
C TYR A 366 1.87 -9.94 2.52
N ARG A 367 3.03 -9.40 2.92
CA ARG A 367 3.81 -9.93 4.07
C ARG A 367 3.04 -10.00 5.39
N SER A 368 1.93 -9.26 5.51
CA SER A 368 1.01 -9.33 6.64
C SER A 368 -0.45 -9.20 6.16
N PRO A 369 -1.37 -10.04 6.65
CA PRO A 369 -2.78 -10.03 6.27
C PRO A 369 -3.51 -8.77 6.75
N GLN A 370 -2.96 -8.01 7.70
CA GLN A 370 -3.56 -6.76 8.21
C GLN A 370 -3.89 -5.77 7.08
N ARG A 371 -3.11 -5.75 6.00
CA ARG A 371 -3.26 -4.80 4.90
C ARG A 371 -4.46 -5.14 4.01
N LEU A 372 -4.93 -6.40 4.06
CA LEU A 372 -6.14 -6.86 3.38
C LEU A 372 -7.42 -6.30 4.03
N MET A 373 -7.34 -5.76 5.26
CA MET A 373 -8.46 -5.08 5.94
C MET A 373 -8.98 -3.84 5.21
N LEU A 374 -8.22 -3.30 4.25
CA LEU A 374 -8.71 -2.28 3.34
C LEU A 374 -9.94 -2.74 2.57
N LEU A 375 -9.93 -3.98 2.06
CA LEU A 375 -11.01 -4.52 1.24
C LEU A 375 -12.35 -4.60 1.99
N PRO A 376 -12.45 -5.21 3.19
CA PRO A 376 -13.70 -5.22 3.94
C PRO A 376 -14.10 -3.81 4.40
N THR A 377 -13.15 -2.93 4.71
CA THR A 377 -13.46 -1.53 5.07
C THR A 377 -14.10 -0.78 3.90
N LEU A 378 -13.51 -0.85 2.72
CA LEU A 378 -13.99 -0.23 1.49
C LEU A 378 -15.34 -0.82 1.06
N GLY A 379 -15.42 -2.15 0.98
CA GLY A 379 -16.64 -2.87 0.57
C GLY A 379 -17.81 -2.62 1.51
N PHE A 380 -17.57 -2.63 2.82
CA PHE A 380 -18.60 -2.38 3.83
C PHE A 380 -19.26 -1.00 3.63
N CYS A 381 -18.47 0.05 3.40
CA CYS A 381 -19.01 1.40 3.23
C CYS A 381 -19.94 1.50 2.01
N ILE A 382 -19.58 0.84 0.92
CA ILE A 382 -20.36 0.84 -0.33
C ILE A 382 -21.66 0.07 -0.16
N VAL A 383 -21.60 -1.12 0.45
CA VAL A 383 -22.79 -1.94 0.74
C VAL A 383 -23.68 -1.24 1.77
N PHE A 384 -23.10 -0.62 2.80
CA PHE A 384 -23.83 0.19 3.77
C PHE A 384 -24.57 1.35 3.10
N ALA A 385 -23.95 2.03 2.13
CA ALA A 385 -24.63 3.08 1.38
C ALA A 385 -25.85 2.56 0.59
N ALA A 386 -25.67 1.44 -0.11
CA ALA A 386 -26.72 0.84 -0.94
C ALA A 386 -27.92 0.33 -0.11
N VAL A 387 -27.66 -0.30 1.03
CA VAL A 387 -28.72 -0.80 1.92
C VAL A 387 -29.32 0.34 2.75
N GLY A 388 -28.49 1.24 3.26
CA GLY A 388 -28.88 2.34 4.14
C GLY A 388 -29.87 3.30 3.50
N VAL A 389 -29.67 3.67 2.22
CA VAL A 389 -30.58 4.57 1.52
C VAL A 389 -31.99 3.98 1.40
N ARG A 390 -32.10 2.68 1.14
CA ARG A 390 -33.36 1.96 1.03
C ARG A 390 -34.07 1.83 2.37
N PHE A 391 -33.31 1.63 3.43
CA PHE A 391 -33.85 1.63 4.79
C PHE A 391 -34.45 3.00 5.10
N VAL A 392 -33.66 4.07 5.01
CA VAL A 392 -34.11 5.43 5.33
C VAL A 392 -35.30 5.86 4.47
N ALA A 393 -35.35 5.47 3.20
CA ALA A 393 -36.46 5.77 2.30
C ALA A 393 -37.83 5.23 2.80
N ARG A 394 -37.83 4.11 3.52
CA ARG A 394 -39.06 3.40 3.94
C ARG A 394 -39.56 3.80 5.32
N VAL A 395 -38.80 4.54 6.11
CA VAL A 395 -39.19 4.86 7.50
C VAL A 395 -39.76 6.28 7.59
N PRO A 396 -40.88 6.49 8.32
CA PRO A 396 -41.30 7.85 8.67
C PRO A 396 -40.19 8.58 9.43
N ARG A 397 -40.15 9.92 9.30
CA ARG A 397 -39.14 10.79 9.93
C ARG A 397 -37.71 10.48 9.46
N GLN A 398 -37.49 10.47 8.14
CA GLN A 398 -36.19 10.24 7.50
C GLN A 398 -35.02 11.03 8.14
N ALA A 399 -35.27 12.27 8.58
CA ALA A 399 -34.27 13.10 9.25
C ALA A 399 -33.75 12.50 10.57
N LEU A 400 -34.62 11.88 11.38
CA LEU A 400 -34.21 11.25 12.64
C LEU A 400 -33.28 10.06 12.39
N TRP A 401 -33.63 9.21 11.42
CA TRP A 401 -32.81 8.06 11.04
C TRP A 401 -31.50 8.46 10.37
N ALA A 402 -31.53 9.48 9.52
CA ALA A 402 -30.32 10.09 8.96
C ALA A 402 -29.38 10.56 10.08
N SER A 403 -29.90 11.30 11.06
CA SER A 403 -29.12 11.73 12.23
C SER A 403 -28.59 10.56 13.06
N ALA A 404 -29.40 9.52 13.27
CA ALA A 404 -28.97 8.32 14.00
C ALA A 404 -27.83 7.59 13.28
N LEU A 405 -27.90 7.42 11.95
CA LEU A 405 -26.83 6.80 11.16
C LEU A 405 -25.53 7.60 11.22
N ILE A 406 -25.62 8.93 11.12
CA ILE A 406 -24.45 9.81 11.30
C ILE A 406 -23.91 9.67 12.72
N GLY A 407 -24.79 9.65 13.73
CA GLY A 407 -24.41 9.44 15.13
C GLY A 407 -23.65 8.13 15.34
N PHE A 408 -24.12 7.01 14.79
CA PHE A 408 -23.40 5.73 14.85
C PHE A 408 -22.08 5.76 14.07
N ALA A 409 -22.05 6.40 12.90
CA ALA A 409 -20.81 6.55 12.12
C ALA A 409 -19.75 7.34 12.88
N VAL A 410 -20.16 8.42 13.56
CA VAL A 410 -19.30 9.18 14.47
C VAL A 410 -18.89 8.28 15.64
N LEU A 411 -19.81 7.70 16.40
CA LEU A 411 -19.47 6.82 17.53
C LEU A 411 -18.54 5.65 17.16
N ARG A 412 -18.59 5.16 15.91
CA ARG A 412 -17.65 4.14 15.43
C ARG A 412 -16.21 4.66 15.39
N GLY A 413 -15.98 5.94 15.12
CA GLY A 413 -14.68 6.61 15.11
C GLY A 413 -14.22 7.15 16.47
N ILE A 414 -14.83 6.71 17.59
CA ILE A 414 -14.65 7.33 18.91
C ILE A 414 -13.20 7.48 19.39
N ALA A 415 -12.29 6.57 19.01
CA ALA A 415 -10.87 6.68 19.37
C ALA A 415 -10.17 7.87 18.71
N PHE A 416 -10.65 8.34 17.54
CA PHE A 416 -10.11 9.54 16.91
C PHE A 416 -10.46 10.81 17.69
N TYR A 417 -11.62 10.87 18.36
CA TYR A 417 -12.09 12.09 19.02
C TYR A 417 -11.45 12.37 20.38
N SER A 418 -10.56 11.51 20.87
CA SER A 418 -9.65 11.91 21.94
C SER A 418 -8.74 13.07 21.49
N GLY A 419 -8.56 13.25 20.18
CA GLY A 419 -7.77 14.31 19.56
C GLY A 419 -6.27 14.01 19.52
N ASP A 420 -5.81 13.00 20.26
CA ASP A 420 -4.45 12.46 20.37
C ASP A 420 -4.34 11.00 19.90
N LEU A 421 -5.40 10.45 19.26
CA LEU A 421 -5.46 9.05 18.81
C LEU A 421 -5.25 8.02 19.94
N GLY A 422 -5.68 8.34 21.16
CA GLY A 422 -5.65 7.43 22.30
C GLY A 422 -4.24 7.13 22.83
N THR A 423 -3.26 8.02 22.58
CA THR A 423 -1.86 7.84 22.97
C THR A 423 -1.69 7.38 24.42
N TRP A 424 -2.36 8.03 25.38
CA TRP A 424 -2.23 7.68 26.80
C TRP A 424 -2.73 6.25 27.12
N ARG A 425 -3.83 5.81 26.49
CA ARG A 425 -4.37 4.44 26.68
C ARG A 425 -3.47 3.39 26.06
N LEU A 426 -2.94 3.70 24.88
CA LEU A 426 -2.01 2.81 24.20
C LEU A 426 -0.71 2.66 25.02
N ALA A 427 -0.24 3.74 25.64
CA ALA A 427 0.91 3.71 26.54
C ALA A 427 0.64 2.91 27.83
N GLU A 428 -0.52 3.10 28.47
CA GLU A 428 -0.94 2.34 29.67
C GLU A 428 -1.06 0.83 29.41
N ALA A 429 -1.50 0.43 28.21
CA ALA A 429 -1.63 -0.97 27.83
C ALA A 429 -0.29 -1.72 27.70
N GLN A 430 0.85 -1.06 27.97
CA GLN A 430 2.23 -1.56 27.84
C GLN A 430 2.57 -2.14 26.45
N ASP A 431 1.71 -1.90 25.47
CA ASP A 431 2.02 -2.15 24.08
C ASP A 431 2.87 -0.95 23.67
N HIS A 432 4.14 -1.15 23.36
CA HIS A 432 5.08 -0.09 22.94
C HIS A 432 4.68 0.55 21.58
N SER A 433 3.39 0.55 21.26
CA SER A 433 2.72 0.80 19.99
C SER A 433 1.85 2.09 20.02
N ALA A 434 2.22 3.06 20.87
CA ALA A 434 1.51 4.34 21.00
C ALA A 434 2.06 5.40 20.05
N VAL A 435 1.20 6.37 19.66
CA VAL A 435 1.62 7.52 18.85
C VAL A 435 2.32 8.54 19.73
N ALA A 436 3.63 8.74 19.60
CA ALA A 436 4.28 9.91 20.21
C ALA A 436 4.37 11.08 19.23
N ASN A 437 4.16 12.28 19.80
CA ASN A 437 4.67 13.52 19.26
C ASN A 437 6.15 13.64 19.65
N TYR A 438 7.03 13.11 18.79
CA TYR A 438 8.47 13.11 19.03
C TYR A 438 9.07 14.52 18.85
N ARG A 439 9.88 14.93 19.82
CA ARG A 439 10.71 16.13 19.76
C ARG A 439 12.17 15.73 19.91
N VAL A 440 13.04 16.40 19.17
CA VAL A 440 14.49 16.23 19.35
C VAL A 440 14.89 17.00 20.60
N PRO A 441 15.53 16.36 21.60
CA PRO A 441 16.12 17.08 22.73
C PRO A 441 17.07 18.18 22.24
N PRO A 442 17.09 19.39 22.83
CA PRO A 442 17.90 20.51 22.34
C PRO A 442 19.39 20.17 22.20
N GLU A 443 19.95 19.47 23.17
CA GLU A 443 21.35 19.02 23.18
C GLU A 443 21.63 18.09 22.00
N TYR A 444 20.74 17.15 21.73
CA TYR A 444 20.85 16.25 20.58
C TYR A 444 20.71 17.00 19.25
N GLY A 445 19.82 18.00 19.19
CA GLY A 445 19.70 18.91 18.05
C GLY A 445 20.99 19.69 17.80
N CYS A 446 21.67 20.15 18.85
CA CYS A 446 22.98 20.79 18.77
C CYS A 446 24.07 19.81 18.28
N ASP A 447 24.09 18.59 18.79
CA ASP A 447 25.04 17.55 18.36
C ASP A 447 24.87 17.20 16.88
N LEU A 448 23.62 17.09 16.41
CA LEU A 448 23.29 16.90 15.00
C LEU A 448 23.76 18.07 14.14
N ALA A 449 23.46 19.31 14.54
CA ALA A 449 23.88 20.51 13.81
C ALA A 449 25.40 20.62 13.74
N ALA A 450 26.09 20.39 14.86
CA ALA A 450 27.54 20.41 14.93
C ALA A 450 28.15 19.26 14.11
N SER A 451 27.49 18.09 14.07
CA SER A 451 27.94 17.00 13.22
C SER A 451 27.78 17.37 11.75
N ILE A 452 26.72 18.05 11.34
CA ILE A 452 26.54 18.50 9.95
C ILE A 452 27.62 19.50 9.55
N ALA A 453 27.97 20.43 10.45
CA ALA A 453 28.97 21.47 10.21
C ALA A 453 30.42 20.96 10.10
N ASP A 454 30.70 19.71 10.50
CA ASP A 454 32.04 19.27 10.86
C ASP A 454 33.09 19.14 9.75
N GLU A 455 32.89 19.43 8.46
CA GLU A 455 33.87 19.24 7.34
C GLU A 455 34.65 17.90 7.16
N ARG A 456 35.02 17.13 8.20
CA ARG A 456 35.75 15.86 8.05
C ARG A 456 34.88 14.87 7.27
N ALA A 457 35.51 14.19 6.32
CA ALA A 457 34.85 13.14 5.56
C ALA A 457 34.61 11.94 6.49
N GLY A 458 33.36 11.50 6.66
CA GLY A 458 33.04 10.31 7.43
C GLY A 458 31.56 10.20 7.78
N ARG A 459 31.20 9.12 8.47
CA ARG A 459 29.84 8.85 8.93
C ARG A 459 29.61 9.32 10.36
N VAL A 460 28.34 9.45 10.72
CA VAL A 460 27.90 9.54 12.12
C VAL A 460 27.45 8.16 12.56
N LEU A 461 28.09 7.60 13.58
CA LEU A 461 27.63 6.37 14.22
C LEU A 461 26.66 6.73 15.34
N PHE A 462 25.40 6.30 15.21
CA PHE A 462 24.41 6.48 16.27
C PHE A 462 24.37 5.26 17.17
N VAL A 463 24.42 5.48 18.48
CA VAL A 463 24.36 4.44 19.51
C VAL A 463 23.13 4.71 20.40
N PRO A 464 22.27 3.72 20.67
CA PRO A 464 22.38 2.30 20.28
C PRO A 464 22.16 2.06 18.77
N VAL A 465 22.85 1.05 18.22
CA VAL A 465 22.79 0.68 16.80
C VAL A 465 21.57 -0.23 16.56
N SER A 466 20.37 0.32 16.72
CA SER A 466 19.11 -0.42 16.61
C SER A 466 18.25 0.10 15.45
N HIS A 467 17.59 -0.79 14.71
CA HIS A 467 16.61 -0.40 13.67
C HIS A 467 15.31 0.12 14.30
N SER A 468 14.98 -0.39 15.48
CA SER A 468 13.73 -0.08 16.17
C SER A 468 14.00 0.01 17.67
N PRO A 469 14.81 1.00 18.12
CA PRO A 469 15.06 1.22 19.52
C PRO A 469 13.76 1.40 20.31
N LEU A 470 13.86 1.15 21.62
CA LEU A 470 12.82 1.51 22.57
C LEU A 470 13.15 2.92 23.09
N TYR A 471 12.28 3.86 22.80
CA TYR A 471 12.34 5.21 23.34
C TYR A 471 11.99 5.19 24.82
N LEU A 472 12.81 5.87 25.62
CA LEU A 472 12.54 6.11 27.02
C LEU A 472 11.61 7.30 27.19
N GLU A 473 10.76 7.25 28.20
CA GLU A 473 9.85 8.34 28.54
C GLU A 473 10.63 9.55 29.03
N THR A 474 10.42 10.71 28.38
CA THR A 474 11.05 12.00 28.71
C THR A 474 10.06 13.13 28.44
N GLU A 475 10.43 14.39 28.71
CA GLU A 475 9.62 15.52 28.25
C GLU A 475 9.51 15.61 26.71
N TYR A 476 10.36 14.92 25.94
CA TYR A 476 10.40 15.03 24.48
C TYR A 476 9.67 13.89 23.74
N GLN A 477 9.35 12.79 24.44
CA GLN A 477 8.70 11.62 23.87
C GLN A 477 8.09 10.72 24.94
N ILE A 478 7.11 9.91 24.56
CA ILE A 478 6.60 8.84 25.42
C ILE A 478 7.42 7.56 25.22
N ARG A 479 7.25 6.60 26.13
CA ARG A 479 7.82 5.26 25.96
C ARG A 479 7.16 4.54 24.78
N SER A 480 7.93 4.24 23.74
CA SER A 480 7.43 3.61 22.51
C SER A 480 8.56 2.91 21.76
N GLN A 481 8.24 1.99 20.86
CA GLN A 481 9.24 1.30 20.04
C GLN A 481 9.13 1.76 18.58
N GLY A 482 10.25 2.17 17.98
CA GLY A 482 10.20 2.70 16.63
C GLY A 482 11.58 2.96 16.03
N GLY A 483 11.63 3.22 14.72
CA GLY A 483 12.85 3.72 14.10
C GLY A 483 13.12 5.17 14.47
N ASP A 484 14.37 5.60 14.40
CA ASP A 484 14.74 6.99 14.64
C ASP A 484 14.71 7.81 13.34
N PRO A 485 13.79 8.78 13.21
CA PRO A 485 13.69 9.59 12.00
C PRO A 485 14.98 10.37 11.75
N THR A 486 15.71 10.78 12.79
CA THR A 486 16.95 11.57 12.65
C THR A 486 18.09 10.77 12.06
N PHE A 487 18.12 9.45 12.26
CA PHE A 487 19.18 8.59 11.72
C PHE A 487 19.02 8.42 10.21
N GLN A 488 17.77 8.24 9.75
CA GLN A 488 17.46 7.98 8.34
C GLN A 488 17.47 9.24 7.47
N SER A 489 17.37 10.41 8.11
CA SER A 489 17.27 11.70 7.42
C SER A 489 18.44 12.64 7.70
N SER A 490 19.53 12.11 8.27
CA SER A 490 20.70 12.94 8.58
C SER A 490 21.29 13.47 7.27
N PRO A 491 21.58 14.78 7.16
CA PRO A 491 22.31 15.30 6.00
C PRO A 491 23.68 14.65 5.85
N ARG A 492 24.28 14.21 6.96
CA ARG A 492 25.49 13.39 6.92
C ARG A 492 25.16 11.90 6.79
N PRO A 493 25.99 11.14 6.05
CA PRO A 493 25.82 9.69 5.98
C PRO A 493 25.83 9.07 7.38
N ALA A 494 24.70 8.48 7.77
CA ALA A 494 24.55 7.83 9.06
C ALA A 494 24.87 6.34 8.97
N ALA A 495 25.48 5.80 10.01
CA ALA A 495 25.60 4.38 10.27
C ALA A 495 24.69 4.01 11.44
N TYR A 496 23.67 3.19 11.16
CA TYR A 496 22.76 2.62 12.15
C TYR A 496 22.29 1.24 11.68
N ALA A 497 21.99 0.35 12.63
CA ALA A 497 21.26 -0.91 12.45
C ALA A 497 21.87 -2.07 11.61
N PHE A 498 23.18 -2.33 11.62
CA PHE A 498 23.78 -3.45 10.86
C PHE A 498 24.19 -4.75 11.57
N PRO A 499 24.35 -4.86 12.90
CA PRO A 499 24.83 -6.12 13.48
C PRO A 499 23.81 -7.27 13.42
N PHE A 500 22.55 -6.96 13.09
CA PHE A 500 21.44 -7.92 13.10
C PHE A 500 20.98 -8.32 11.70
N HIS A 501 21.52 -7.70 10.65
CA HIS A 501 21.26 -8.17 9.30
C HIS A 501 22.03 -9.49 9.11
N PRO A 502 21.40 -10.57 8.61
CA PRO A 502 22.07 -11.85 8.37
C PRO A 502 23.32 -11.76 7.48
N ALA A 503 23.45 -10.67 6.72
CA ALA A 503 24.61 -10.39 5.88
C ALA A 503 25.87 -9.95 6.66
N TYR A 504 25.76 -9.54 7.94
CA TYR A 504 26.89 -9.02 8.73
C TYR A 504 27.04 -9.66 10.12
N PRO A 505 27.09 -11.00 10.21
CA PRO A 505 27.20 -11.69 11.51
C PRO A 505 28.48 -11.31 12.28
N TRP A 506 29.52 -10.87 11.57
CA TRP A 506 30.81 -10.46 12.14
C TRP A 506 30.77 -9.09 12.86
N LEU A 507 29.75 -8.25 12.63
CA LEU A 507 29.56 -7.01 13.38
C LEU A 507 28.99 -7.26 14.78
N ALA A 508 28.30 -8.38 14.98
CA ALA A 508 27.61 -8.67 16.23
C ALA A 508 28.55 -8.85 17.44
N PRO A 509 29.75 -9.46 17.32
CA PRO A 509 30.77 -9.47 18.37
C PRO A 509 31.37 -8.08 18.64
N LEU A 510 31.65 -7.28 17.60
CA LEU A 510 32.20 -5.93 17.77
C LEU A 510 31.22 -5.00 18.49
N MET A 511 29.94 -5.11 18.17
CA MET A 511 28.88 -4.38 18.89
C MET A 511 28.77 -4.80 20.35
N ARG A 512 28.89 -6.10 20.63
CA ARG A 512 28.89 -6.60 22.00
C ARG A 512 30.08 -6.04 22.77
N GLY A 513 31.28 -6.12 22.21
CA GLY A 513 32.48 -5.53 22.81
C GLY A 513 32.38 -4.01 22.98
N PHE A 514 31.76 -3.31 22.02
CA PHE A 514 31.46 -1.87 22.16
C PHE A 514 30.60 -1.62 23.41
N TYR A 515 29.51 -2.37 23.61
CA TYR A 515 28.65 -2.23 24.78
C TYR A 515 29.33 -2.67 26.09
N GLU A 516 30.21 -3.66 26.04
CA GLU A 516 31.03 -4.11 27.18
C GLU A 516 32.23 -3.18 27.47
N CYS A 517 32.32 -2.06 26.75
CA CYS A 517 33.37 -1.05 26.86
C CYS A 517 34.77 -1.57 26.54
N ASP A 518 34.91 -2.53 25.63
CA ASP A 518 36.21 -2.97 25.12
C ASP A 518 36.76 -1.92 24.14
N PRO A 519 37.86 -1.20 24.45
CA PRO A 519 38.38 -0.12 23.63
C PRO A 519 38.73 -0.58 22.21
N ARG A 520 39.21 -1.82 22.07
CA ARG A 520 39.55 -2.39 20.77
C ARG A 520 38.31 -2.62 19.92
N SER A 521 37.27 -3.24 20.46
CA SER A 521 36.00 -3.42 19.76
C SER A 521 35.36 -2.09 19.40
N ALA A 522 35.44 -1.10 20.29
CA ALA A 522 34.88 0.22 20.05
C ALA A 522 35.56 0.96 18.88
N ALA A 523 36.89 1.00 18.88
CA ALA A 523 37.69 1.55 17.80
C ALA A 523 37.48 0.78 16.47
N MET A 524 37.47 -0.56 16.52
CA MET A 524 37.21 -1.38 15.34
C MET A 524 35.81 -1.14 14.78
N LEU A 525 34.78 -1.03 15.62
CA LEU A 525 33.42 -0.75 15.17
C LEU A 525 33.34 0.61 14.46
N ALA A 526 33.88 1.67 15.08
CA ALA A 526 33.95 3.00 14.49
C ALA A 526 34.68 3.00 13.14
N GLY A 527 35.82 2.30 13.05
CA GLY A 527 36.56 2.12 11.81
C GLY A 527 35.78 1.37 10.73
N GLN A 528 35.08 0.28 11.08
CA GLN A 528 34.27 -0.49 10.13
C GLN A 528 33.10 0.32 9.55
N PHE A 529 32.55 1.26 10.32
CA PHE A 529 31.56 2.22 9.84
C PHE A 529 32.18 3.45 9.18
N SER A 530 33.50 3.62 9.18
CA SER A 530 34.16 4.87 8.80
C SER A 530 33.50 6.07 9.50
N ALA A 531 33.26 5.94 10.81
CA ALA A 531 32.64 6.97 11.62
C ALA A 531 33.66 8.06 11.96
N ALA A 532 33.38 9.30 11.60
CA ALA A 532 34.15 10.47 12.06
C ALA A 532 33.71 10.91 13.46
N SER A 533 32.43 10.69 13.78
CA SER A 533 31.85 11.01 15.07
C SER A 533 30.90 9.92 15.53
N VAL A 534 30.79 9.75 16.84
CA VAL A 534 29.80 8.90 17.50
C VAL A 534 28.84 9.79 18.29
N ILE A 535 27.54 9.57 18.13
CA ILE A 535 26.52 10.17 18.99
C ILE A 535 25.88 9.04 19.80
N VAL A 536 26.02 9.13 21.12
CA VAL A 536 25.43 8.18 22.05
C VAL A 536 24.16 8.80 22.64
N ARG A 537 23.03 8.13 22.47
CA ARG A 537 21.71 8.56 22.94
C ARG A 537 21.40 7.87 24.26
N ARG A 538 21.07 8.67 25.28
CA ARG A 538 20.68 8.20 26.63
C ARG A 538 19.17 7.98 26.76
N ASP A 539 18.39 8.49 25.83
CA ASP A 539 16.93 8.40 25.80
C ASP A 539 16.41 7.23 24.95
N LEU A 540 17.30 6.32 24.53
CA LEU A 540 17.01 5.14 23.71
C LEU A 540 17.63 3.88 24.34
N GLU A 541 16.91 2.77 24.26
CA GLU A 541 17.41 1.43 24.57
C GLU A 541 17.48 0.57 23.31
N ASP A 542 18.48 -0.33 23.22
CA ASP A 542 18.46 -1.36 22.19
C ASP A 542 17.39 -2.42 22.50
N HIS A 543 16.34 -2.46 21.67
CA HIS A 543 15.27 -3.44 21.76
C HIS A 543 15.54 -4.71 20.94
N SER A 544 16.72 -4.83 20.31
CA SER A 544 17.14 -6.11 19.72
C SER A 544 17.18 -7.22 20.79
N GLY A 545 17.11 -8.50 20.41
CA GLY A 545 17.07 -9.65 21.35
C GLY A 545 18.26 -9.81 22.30
N ARG A 546 19.12 -8.78 22.44
CA ARG A 546 20.25 -8.66 23.36
C ARG A 546 20.05 -7.57 24.42
N LYS A 547 18.79 -7.24 24.75
CA LYS A 547 18.37 -6.31 25.83
C LYS A 547 19.27 -6.33 27.08
N GLY A 548 19.74 -7.50 27.50
CA GLY A 548 20.61 -7.66 28.68
C GLY A 548 21.93 -6.87 28.59
N VAL A 549 22.66 -6.93 27.47
CA VAL A 549 24.02 -6.37 27.43
C VAL A 549 24.04 -4.84 27.44
N TRP A 550 23.09 -4.20 26.74
CA TRP A 550 22.96 -2.73 26.77
C TRP A 550 22.55 -2.26 28.17
N LEU A 551 21.49 -2.85 28.74
CA LEU A 551 20.97 -2.47 30.06
C LEU A 551 21.94 -2.76 31.21
N GLU A 552 22.83 -3.74 31.06
CA GLU A 552 23.84 -4.08 32.06
C GLU A 552 25.07 -3.16 32.02
N ASN A 553 25.30 -2.45 30.90
CA ASN A 553 26.56 -1.73 30.67
C ASN A 553 26.37 -0.28 30.17
N ASP A 554 25.16 0.27 30.08
CA ASP A 554 24.95 1.62 29.58
C ASP A 554 25.63 2.67 30.47
N GLU A 555 25.43 2.64 31.79
CA GLU A 555 26.12 3.50 32.74
C GLU A 555 27.65 3.39 32.61
N ARG A 556 28.14 2.17 32.43
CA ARG A 556 29.56 1.86 32.25
C ARG A 556 30.09 2.43 30.93
N LEU A 557 29.34 2.30 29.84
CA LEU A 557 29.67 2.86 28.53
C LEU A 557 29.80 4.37 28.59
N PHE A 558 28.88 5.06 29.26
CA PHE A 558 28.96 6.51 29.44
C PHE A 558 30.14 6.94 30.32
N ALA A 559 30.54 6.11 31.29
CA ALA A 559 31.68 6.39 32.15
C ALA A 559 33.03 6.12 31.46
N GLU A 560 33.15 5.01 30.72
CA GLU A 560 34.43 4.52 30.18
C GLU A 560 34.73 5.00 28.75
N LEU A 561 33.72 5.31 27.93
CA LEU A 561 33.95 5.77 26.55
C LEU A 561 34.83 7.04 26.45
N PRO A 562 34.73 8.05 27.35
CA PRO A 562 35.65 9.18 27.38
C PRO A 562 37.10 8.81 27.75
N GLU A 563 37.31 7.67 28.42
CA GLU A 563 38.64 7.21 28.83
C GLU A 563 39.35 6.39 27.75
N MET A 564 38.60 5.99 26.70
CA MET A 564 39.16 5.29 25.56
C MET A 564 39.94 6.26 24.68
N ALA A 565 41.24 6.02 24.51
CA ALA A 565 42.14 6.89 23.72
C ALA A 565 41.65 7.18 22.28
N SER A 566 40.78 6.33 21.72
CA SER A 566 40.22 6.51 20.38
C SER A 566 39.05 7.50 20.31
N PHE A 567 38.53 7.99 21.43
CA PHE A 567 37.35 8.86 21.47
C PHE A 567 37.63 10.15 22.26
N GLU A 568 37.41 11.29 21.63
CA GLU A 568 37.45 12.60 22.28
C GLU A 568 36.02 13.09 22.52
N ARG A 569 35.64 13.30 23.79
CA ARG A 569 34.31 13.80 24.12
C ARG A 569 34.19 15.29 23.79
N LEU A 570 33.26 15.63 22.91
CA LEU A 570 32.99 17.02 22.50
C LEU A 570 31.81 17.64 23.24
N SER A 571 30.79 16.84 23.57
CA SER A 571 29.61 17.30 24.29
C SER A 571 29.13 16.25 25.28
N ALA A 572 28.55 16.72 26.38
CA ALA A 572 27.95 15.89 27.42
C ALA A 572 26.61 16.49 27.83
N GLY A 573 25.53 15.98 27.22
CA GLY A 573 24.15 16.35 27.52
C GLY A 573 23.45 15.33 28.40
N ARG A 574 22.28 15.71 28.92
CA ARG A 574 21.35 14.81 29.60
C ARG A 574 20.87 13.68 28.69
N TYR A 575 20.62 13.97 27.41
CA TYR A 575 20.01 13.00 26.47
C TYR A 575 20.94 12.49 25.37
N SER A 576 22.03 13.21 25.10
CA SER A 576 23.01 12.81 24.10
C SER A 576 24.42 13.23 24.50
N GLU A 577 25.38 12.46 24.00
CA GLU A 577 26.79 12.81 24.06
C GLU A 577 27.42 12.60 22.69
N ARG A 578 28.28 13.54 22.30
CA ARG A 578 29.02 13.47 21.05
C ARG A 578 30.50 13.22 21.33
N TYR A 579 31.05 12.28 20.56
CA TYR A 579 32.45 11.93 20.55
C TYR A 579 33.01 12.06 19.14
N ASP A 580 34.25 12.50 19.07
CA ASP A 580 35.08 12.43 17.87
C ASP A 580 35.97 11.19 17.92
N VAL A 581 36.26 10.62 16.75
CA VAL A 581 37.15 9.46 16.64
C VAL A 581 38.56 9.95 16.32
N ALA A 582 39.47 9.84 17.29
CA ALA A 582 40.83 10.40 17.21
C ALA A 582 41.67 9.76 16.10
N ASP A 583 41.61 8.42 15.98
CA ASP A 583 42.31 7.63 14.96
C ASP A 583 41.37 7.27 13.80
N TYR A 584 40.78 8.28 13.16
CA TYR A 584 39.91 8.07 12.01
C TYR A 584 40.68 7.40 10.86
N MET A 585 40.50 6.09 10.71
CA MET A 585 40.91 5.34 9.52
C MET A 585 39.67 5.05 8.65
N PRO A 586 39.45 5.80 7.56
CA PRO A 586 38.38 5.49 6.63
C PRO A 586 38.60 4.11 6.01
N MET A 587 37.86 3.11 6.48
CA MET A 587 37.77 1.84 5.79
C MET A 587 36.71 1.96 4.69
N VAL A 588 37.12 2.31 3.46
CA VAL A 588 36.22 2.34 2.31
C VAL A 588 35.74 0.92 2.00
N ARG A 589 34.61 0.52 2.59
CA ARG A 589 33.86 -0.68 2.23
C ARG A 589 32.53 -0.25 1.66
N SER A 590 32.43 -0.22 0.33
CA SER A 590 31.13 -0.21 -0.35
C SER A 590 30.57 -1.62 -0.29
N PHE A 591 29.55 -1.85 0.53
CA PHE A 591 28.95 -3.17 0.71
C PHE A 591 27.99 -3.55 -0.44
N ALA A 592 27.67 -2.61 -1.34
CA ALA A 592 26.77 -2.87 -2.47
C ALA A 592 27.45 -3.57 -3.66
N ALA A 593 28.78 -3.61 -3.71
CA ALA A 593 29.53 -4.26 -4.77
C ALA A 593 29.68 -5.76 -4.52
N GLY A 594 28.59 -6.48 -4.23
CA GLY A 594 28.49 -7.93 -4.31
C GLY A 594 29.78 -8.71 -4.04
N MET A 595 30.51 -8.40 -2.96
CA MET A 595 31.43 -9.36 -2.40
C MET A 595 30.48 -10.46 -1.95
N ARG A 596 30.39 -11.51 -2.76
CA ARG A 596 30.01 -12.83 -2.27
C ARG A 596 30.84 -12.98 -1.01
N VAL A 597 30.20 -12.80 0.14
CA VAL A 597 30.66 -13.49 1.33
C VAL A 597 30.49 -14.93 0.89
N GLU A 598 31.57 -15.54 0.41
CA GLU A 598 31.60 -16.99 0.30
C GLU A 598 31.09 -17.48 1.66
N PRO A 599 29.96 -18.21 1.70
CA PRO A 599 29.48 -18.71 2.97
C PRO A 599 30.66 -19.43 3.60
N ALA A 600 30.96 -19.09 4.87
CA ALA A 600 32.05 -19.71 5.60
C ALA A 600 32.02 -21.22 5.31
N PRO A 601 33.15 -21.84 4.93
CA PRO A 601 33.18 -23.18 4.38
C PRO A 601 32.33 -24.08 5.27
N VAL A 602 31.21 -24.54 4.70
CA VAL A 602 30.30 -25.47 5.34
C VAL A 602 31.16 -26.63 5.82
N PRO A 603 31.09 -27.02 7.12
CA PRO A 603 31.91 -28.09 7.64
C PRO A 603 31.83 -29.30 6.71
N PRO A 604 32.93 -30.02 6.42
CA PRO A 604 32.96 -31.11 5.44
C PRO A 604 31.85 -32.15 5.63
N ALA A 605 31.39 -32.32 6.87
CA ALA A 605 30.27 -33.18 7.24
C ALA A 605 28.92 -32.80 6.58
N VAL A 606 28.67 -31.51 6.33
CA VAL A 606 27.43 -31.03 5.69
C VAL A 606 27.57 -30.98 4.16
N GLN A 607 28.78 -30.79 3.63
CA GLN A 607 29.03 -30.92 2.19
C GLN A 607 28.89 -32.37 1.69
N ALA A 608 29.25 -33.36 2.51
CA ALA A 608 29.05 -34.78 2.19
C ALA A 608 27.57 -35.19 2.11
N ALA A 609 26.66 -34.44 2.76
CA ALA A 609 25.22 -34.68 2.68
C ALA A 609 24.57 -34.01 1.45
N ALA A 610 25.16 -32.93 0.93
CA ALA A 610 24.61 -32.15 -0.19
C ALA A 610 25.09 -32.61 -1.58
N SER A 611 26.21 -33.33 -1.66
CA SER A 611 26.79 -33.80 -2.93
C SER A 611 26.03 -34.95 -3.60
N GLY A 612 24.95 -35.45 -2.99
CA GLY A 612 24.05 -36.45 -3.56
C GLY A 612 22.91 -35.89 -4.44
N ALA A 613 22.74 -34.57 -4.52
CA ALA A 613 21.66 -33.97 -5.31
C ALA A 613 22.10 -33.71 -6.77
N PRO A 614 21.35 -34.20 -7.79
CA PRO A 614 21.72 -34.00 -9.18
C PRO A 614 21.64 -32.51 -9.56
N SER A 615 22.72 -31.99 -10.15
CA SER A 615 22.76 -30.64 -10.69
C SER A 615 21.67 -30.47 -11.76
N GLY A 616 20.71 -29.59 -11.51
CA GLY A 616 19.63 -29.28 -12.45
C GLY A 616 20.17 -28.75 -13.80
N PRO A 617 19.46 -28.99 -14.91
CA PRO A 617 19.92 -28.60 -16.24
C PRO A 617 19.98 -27.07 -16.37
N SER A 618 20.97 -26.58 -17.12
CA SER A 618 21.10 -25.16 -17.44
C SER A 618 19.86 -24.65 -18.18
N SER A 619 19.52 -23.37 -17.98
CA SER A 619 18.36 -22.69 -18.57
C SER A 619 18.31 -22.78 -20.10
N VAL A 620 19.43 -23.01 -20.77
CA VAL A 620 19.53 -23.25 -22.22
C VAL A 620 19.06 -24.65 -22.62
N GLY A 621 19.35 -25.68 -21.81
CA GLY A 621 18.87 -27.05 -22.04
C GLY A 621 17.35 -27.17 -21.86
N PHE A 622 16.77 -26.38 -20.95
CA PHE A 622 15.32 -26.32 -20.72
C PHE A 622 14.56 -25.73 -21.93
N LEU A 623 15.15 -24.72 -22.58
CA LEU A 623 14.56 -24.07 -23.76
C LEU A 623 14.53 -24.99 -24.98
N LEU A 624 15.58 -25.79 -25.21
CA LEU A 624 15.66 -26.71 -26.35
C LEU A 624 14.75 -27.93 -26.19
N ALA A 625 14.58 -28.44 -24.96
CA ALA A 625 13.62 -29.51 -24.67
C ALA A 625 12.16 -29.05 -24.86
N ALA A 626 11.84 -27.81 -24.47
CA ALA A 626 10.51 -27.22 -24.67
C ALA A 626 10.14 -27.06 -26.14
N ILE A 627 11.10 -26.71 -27.01
CA ILE A 627 10.90 -26.61 -28.46
C ILE A 627 10.63 -28.00 -29.08
N GLY A 628 11.37 -29.03 -28.64
CA GLY A 628 11.18 -30.41 -29.11
C GLY A 628 9.81 -31.01 -28.74
N ILE A 629 9.34 -30.78 -27.51
CA ILE A 629 8.06 -31.33 -27.00
C ILE A 629 6.86 -30.61 -27.63
N SER A 630 6.97 -29.30 -27.88
CA SER A 630 5.93 -28.52 -28.58
C SER A 630 5.66 -29.03 -29.99
N ALA A 631 6.70 -29.41 -30.72
CA ALA A 631 6.59 -29.98 -32.06
C ALA A 631 5.94 -31.38 -32.04
N LEU A 632 6.10 -32.13 -30.95
CA LEU A 632 5.51 -33.45 -30.76
C LEU A 632 4.01 -33.37 -30.42
N LEU A 633 3.62 -32.45 -29.52
CA LEU A 633 2.23 -32.27 -29.10
C LEU A 633 1.34 -31.73 -30.23
N ALA A 634 1.87 -30.85 -31.08
CA ALA A 634 1.19 -30.36 -32.28
C ALA A 634 0.86 -31.48 -33.29
N ARG A 635 1.61 -32.59 -33.28
CA ARG A 635 1.38 -33.76 -34.14
C ARG A 635 0.42 -34.80 -33.55
N SER A 636 0.15 -34.76 -32.24
CA SER A 636 -0.53 -35.84 -31.51
C SER A 636 -2.08 -35.83 -31.52
N GLY A 637 -2.72 -34.83 -32.12
CA GLY A 637 -4.20 -34.76 -32.21
C GLY A 637 -4.94 -34.45 -30.90
N ALA A 638 -4.24 -34.29 -29.76
CA ALA A 638 -4.81 -33.99 -28.44
C ALA A 638 -5.64 -32.68 -28.40
N VAL A 639 -5.29 -31.70 -29.24
CA VAL A 639 -6.05 -30.44 -29.40
C VAL A 639 -7.48 -30.71 -29.92
N GLY A 640 -7.67 -31.75 -30.73
CA GLY A 640 -8.98 -32.13 -31.27
C GLY A 640 -9.94 -32.77 -30.25
N VAL A 641 -9.41 -33.27 -29.13
CA VAL A 641 -10.21 -33.86 -28.03
C VAL A 641 -10.67 -32.74 -27.07
N ALA A 642 -9.78 -31.81 -26.72
CA ALA A 642 -10.12 -30.65 -25.90
C ALA A 642 -11.23 -29.79 -26.52
N VAL A 643 -11.19 -29.58 -27.84
CA VAL A 643 -12.23 -28.83 -28.57
C VAL A 643 -13.59 -29.56 -28.56
N ARG A 644 -13.61 -30.89 -28.56
CA ARG A 644 -14.86 -31.68 -28.51
C ARG A 644 -15.50 -31.67 -27.12
N VAL A 645 -14.69 -31.71 -26.06
CA VAL A 645 -15.16 -31.61 -24.66
C VAL A 645 -15.77 -30.22 -24.37
N VAL A 646 -15.11 -29.16 -24.84
CA VAL A 646 -15.63 -27.79 -24.72
C VAL A 646 -16.97 -27.61 -25.46
N ARG A 647 -17.11 -28.22 -26.66
CA ARG A 647 -18.37 -28.22 -27.42
C ARG A 647 -19.51 -28.97 -26.73
N ALA A 648 -19.20 -30.06 -26.02
CA ALA A 648 -20.20 -30.85 -25.30
C ALA A 648 -20.74 -30.12 -24.07
N VAL A 649 -19.88 -29.42 -23.32
CA VAL A 649 -20.27 -28.62 -22.14
C VAL A 649 -21.12 -27.40 -22.56
N TYR A 650 -20.83 -26.81 -23.72
CA TYR A 650 -21.56 -25.65 -24.27
C TYR A 650 -23.04 -25.94 -24.58
N ARG A 651 -23.46 -27.20 -24.68
CA ARG A 651 -24.85 -27.59 -24.96
C ARG A 651 -25.77 -27.58 -23.73
N TYR A 652 -25.22 -27.56 -22.51
CA TYR A 652 -26.01 -27.80 -21.29
C TYR A 652 -25.97 -26.65 -20.26
N VAL A 653 -25.21 -25.59 -20.51
CA VAL A 653 -25.14 -24.42 -19.62
C VAL A 653 -25.45 -23.14 -20.41
N PRO A 654 -26.54 -22.42 -20.12
CA PRO A 654 -26.98 -21.27 -20.92
C PRO A 654 -26.11 -20.02 -20.77
N ASP A 655 -25.15 -20.01 -19.83
CA ASP A 655 -24.21 -18.92 -19.61
C ASP A 655 -22.75 -19.42 -19.71
N PRO A 656 -21.98 -18.99 -20.73
CA PRO A 656 -20.61 -19.44 -20.94
C PRO A 656 -19.63 -18.96 -19.85
N VAL A 657 -19.96 -17.89 -19.13
CA VAL A 657 -19.16 -17.39 -18.00
C VAL A 657 -19.43 -18.24 -16.76
N LEU A 658 -20.68 -18.65 -16.54
CA LEU A 658 -21.04 -19.55 -15.46
C LEU A 658 -20.49 -20.97 -15.71
N ALA A 659 -20.44 -21.45 -16.96
CA ALA A 659 -19.85 -22.73 -17.33
C ALA A 659 -18.33 -22.76 -17.12
N LEU A 660 -17.62 -21.67 -17.48
CA LEU A 660 -16.18 -21.51 -17.24
C LEU A 660 -15.87 -21.30 -15.75
N ALA A 661 -16.72 -20.58 -15.02
CA ALA A 661 -16.61 -20.45 -13.57
C ALA A 661 -16.91 -21.78 -12.86
N TRP A 662 -17.85 -22.59 -13.33
CA TRP A 662 -18.14 -23.93 -12.80
C TRP A 662 -17.05 -24.95 -13.14
N LEU A 663 -16.49 -24.93 -14.35
CA LEU A 663 -15.35 -25.79 -14.71
C LEU A 663 -14.06 -25.36 -13.99
N GLY A 664 -13.87 -24.05 -13.79
CA GLY A 664 -12.76 -23.49 -13.02
C GLY A 664 -12.89 -23.78 -11.53
N LEU A 665 -13.99 -23.37 -10.88
CA LEU A 665 -14.21 -23.55 -9.44
C LEU A 665 -14.55 -25.01 -9.07
N GLY A 666 -15.39 -25.70 -9.85
CA GLY A 666 -15.76 -27.09 -9.62
C GLY A 666 -14.64 -28.08 -9.92
N GLY A 667 -13.79 -27.79 -10.91
CA GLY A 667 -12.57 -28.57 -11.16
C GLY A 667 -11.51 -28.38 -10.07
N LEU A 668 -11.37 -27.16 -9.53
CA LEU A 668 -10.38 -26.80 -8.51
C LEU A 668 -10.77 -27.16 -7.06
N THR A 669 -12.06 -27.36 -6.76
CA THR A 669 -12.53 -27.62 -5.39
C THR A 669 -13.22 -28.96 -5.20
N PHE A 670 -13.95 -29.46 -6.21
CA PHE A 670 -14.83 -30.61 -6.04
C PHE A 670 -14.10 -31.95 -6.24
N VAL A 671 -13.10 -32.00 -7.12
CA VAL A 671 -12.32 -33.22 -7.39
C VAL A 671 -11.35 -33.55 -6.24
N PRO A 672 -10.58 -32.59 -5.66
CA PRO A 672 -9.75 -32.88 -4.48
C PRO A 672 -10.59 -33.21 -3.24
N ALA A 673 -11.75 -32.55 -3.04
CA ALA A 673 -12.62 -32.80 -1.90
C ALA A 673 -13.31 -34.18 -1.96
N ILE A 674 -13.72 -34.65 -3.16
CA ILE A 674 -14.26 -36.01 -3.34
C ILE A 674 -13.16 -37.07 -3.16
N ILE A 675 -11.93 -36.80 -3.64
CA ILE A 675 -10.79 -37.71 -3.47
C ILE A 675 -10.39 -37.81 -1.98
N CYS A 676 -10.38 -36.69 -1.24
CA CYS A 676 -10.16 -36.69 0.21
C CYS A 676 -11.31 -37.36 0.99
N ALA A 677 -12.56 -37.17 0.56
CA ALA A 677 -13.72 -37.80 1.20
C ALA A 677 -13.81 -39.32 0.94
N GLN A 678 -13.21 -39.82 -0.14
CA GLN A 678 -13.23 -41.25 -0.50
C GLN A 678 -12.03 -42.05 0.02
N THR A 679 -10.96 -41.39 0.47
CA THR A 679 -9.69 -42.08 0.84
C THR A 679 -9.56 -42.41 2.33
N ASN A 680 -10.39 -41.86 3.21
CA ASN A 680 -10.47 -42.22 4.64
C ASN A 680 -9.10 -42.22 5.38
N ILE A 681 -8.20 -41.29 5.04
CA ILE A 681 -6.86 -41.18 5.64
C ILE A 681 -6.86 -40.11 6.76
N PRO A 682 -6.36 -40.42 7.97
CA PRO A 682 -6.26 -39.45 9.07
C PRO A 682 -5.29 -38.29 8.77
N TRP A 683 -5.61 -37.09 9.24
CA TRP A 683 -5.05 -35.81 8.79
C TRP A 683 -3.75 -35.36 9.49
N TRP A 684 -3.08 -36.24 10.25
CA TRP A 684 -1.94 -35.85 11.11
C TRP A 684 -0.56 -36.38 10.70
N ASP A 685 -0.44 -37.23 9.67
CA ASP A 685 0.87 -37.67 9.17
C ASP A 685 1.05 -37.27 7.70
N ASP A 686 2.13 -36.53 7.46
CA ASP A 686 2.58 -35.86 6.24
C ASP A 686 2.23 -36.58 4.91
N PRO A 687 1.16 -36.19 4.20
CA PRO A 687 0.78 -36.81 2.92
C PRO A 687 1.45 -36.14 1.71
N TRP A 688 2.37 -35.18 1.89
CA TRP A 688 2.85 -34.32 0.80
C TRP A 688 4.20 -34.74 0.21
N SER A 689 4.86 -35.76 0.78
CA SER A 689 6.24 -36.12 0.39
C SER A 689 6.37 -36.78 -0.99
N ASP A 690 5.27 -37.17 -1.66
CA ASP A 690 5.36 -37.90 -2.93
C ASP A 690 4.34 -37.46 -4.01
N LEU A 691 4.20 -36.15 -4.21
CA LEU A 691 3.35 -35.56 -5.25
C LEU A 691 4.04 -35.46 -6.63
N THR A 692 4.76 -36.50 -7.03
CA THR A 692 5.34 -36.61 -8.39
C THR A 692 4.26 -36.65 -9.49
N PHE A 693 3.03 -37.08 -9.14
CA PHE A 693 1.88 -37.15 -10.04
C PHE A 693 1.27 -35.78 -10.44
N LEU A 694 1.45 -34.71 -9.64
CA LEU A 694 0.92 -33.37 -9.98
C LEU A 694 1.83 -32.56 -10.91
N ARG A 695 3.06 -33.02 -11.13
CA ARG A 695 4.06 -32.35 -11.97
C ARG A 695 3.60 -32.08 -13.42
N PRO A 696 2.85 -32.97 -14.10
CA PRO A 696 2.31 -32.70 -15.44
C PRO A 696 1.29 -31.55 -15.47
N PHE A 697 0.54 -31.32 -14.38
CA PHE A 697 -0.41 -30.21 -14.26
C PHE A 697 0.27 -28.89 -13.95
N TYR A 698 1.32 -28.93 -13.14
CA TYR A 698 2.21 -27.79 -12.88
C TYR A 698 2.95 -27.36 -14.16
N ASP A 699 3.45 -28.33 -14.94
CA ASP A 699 4.09 -28.06 -16.21
C ASP A 699 3.10 -27.49 -17.22
N ALA A 700 1.86 -28.01 -17.30
CA ALA A 700 0.78 -27.49 -18.14
C ALA A 700 0.41 -26.01 -17.85
N PHE A 701 0.55 -25.57 -16.60
CA PHE A 701 0.23 -24.21 -16.15
C PHE A 701 1.28 -23.17 -16.61
N ASN A 702 2.56 -23.55 -16.72
CA ASN A 702 3.64 -22.68 -17.21
C ASN A 702 3.62 -22.44 -18.74
N TRP A 703 2.81 -23.20 -19.50
CA TRP A 703 2.59 -22.97 -20.94
C TRP A 703 1.74 -21.74 -21.28
N GLY A 704 1.22 -21.02 -20.26
CA GLY A 704 0.36 -19.84 -20.44
C GLY A 704 1.00 -18.71 -21.27
N GLY A 705 2.32 -18.55 -21.20
CA GLY A 705 3.05 -17.56 -22.02
C GLY A 705 3.12 -17.93 -23.50
N VAL A 706 3.24 -19.22 -23.82
CA VAL A 706 3.27 -19.74 -25.20
C VAL A 706 1.85 -19.72 -25.81
N ALA A 707 0.84 -20.05 -25.02
CA ALA A 707 -0.57 -19.92 -25.41
C ALA A 707 -0.95 -18.45 -25.71
N ALA A 708 -0.44 -17.49 -24.93
CA ALA A 708 -0.64 -16.06 -25.16
C ALA A 708 0.08 -15.57 -26.43
N ALA A 709 1.30 -16.02 -26.71
CA ALA A 709 2.04 -15.67 -27.93
C ALA A 709 1.39 -16.24 -29.20
N ILE A 710 0.90 -17.49 -29.14
CA ILE A 710 0.16 -18.13 -30.24
C ILE A 710 -1.18 -17.43 -30.47
N ALA A 711 -1.89 -17.05 -29.40
CA ALA A 711 -3.12 -16.27 -29.51
C ALA A 711 -2.88 -14.89 -30.14
N LEU A 712 -1.83 -14.17 -29.73
CA LEU A 712 -1.46 -12.87 -30.31
C LEU A 712 -1.05 -12.98 -31.78
N TRP A 713 -0.35 -14.06 -32.18
CA TRP A 713 0.01 -14.31 -33.58
C TRP A 713 -1.22 -14.60 -34.46
N HIS A 714 -2.17 -15.41 -33.96
CA HIS A 714 -3.43 -15.68 -34.67
C HIS A 714 -4.34 -14.46 -34.75
N ILE A 715 -4.36 -13.60 -33.72
CA ILE A 715 -5.06 -12.30 -33.73
C ILE A 715 -4.43 -11.39 -34.78
N GLY A 716 -3.09 -11.32 -34.87
CA GLY A 716 -2.39 -10.55 -35.90
C GLY A 716 -2.71 -11.01 -37.33
N ARG A 717 -2.79 -12.33 -37.58
CA ARG A 717 -3.21 -12.87 -38.87
C ARG A 717 -4.70 -12.63 -39.18
N PHE A 718 -5.56 -12.72 -38.18
CA PHE A 718 -6.99 -12.41 -38.31
C PHE A 718 -7.20 -10.94 -38.68
N LEU A 719 -6.49 -10.02 -38.02
CA LEU A 719 -6.54 -8.59 -38.34
C LEU A 719 -5.97 -8.27 -39.73
N ASN A 720 -4.93 -8.98 -40.18
CA ASN A 720 -4.43 -8.85 -41.54
C ASN A 720 -5.37 -9.44 -42.62
N ARG A 721 -6.14 -10.49 -42.31
CA ARG A 721 -7.21 -10.98 -43.21
C ARG A 721 -8.38 -9.99 -43.28
N MET A 722 -8.78 -9.42 -42.15
CA MET A 722 -9.82 -8.38 -42.08
C MET A 722 -9.43 -7.09 -42.83
N ARG A 723 -8.12 -6.80 -42.97
CA ARG A 723 -7.59 -5.72 -43.83
C ARG A 723 -7.75 -5.99 -45.33
N GLY A 724 -7.71 -7.26 -45.75
CA GLY A 724 -7.89 -7.66 -47.15
C GLY A 724 -9.35 -7.56 -47.63
N GLU A 725 -10.30 -7.72 -46.72
CA GLU A 725 -11.73 -7.81 -47.07
C GLU A 725 -12.52 -6.49 -46.99
N ARG A 726 -11.93 -5.37 -46.56
CA ARG A 726 -12.65 -4.09 -46.45
C ARG A 726 -11.84 -2.90 -46.95
N ARG A 727 -11.89 -2.66 -48.26
CA ARG A 727 -11.66 -1.35 -48.86
C ARG A 727 -12.93 -0.50 -48.67
N GLY A 728 -13.08 0.12 -47.51
CA GLY A 728 -14.20 1.02 -47.21
C GLY A 728 -13.99 1.76 -45.89
N GLY A 729 -13.92 3.09 -45.98
CA GLY A 729 -13.51 4.06 -44.96
C GLY A 729 -13.81 3.75 -43.49
N GLY A 730 -12.80 4.00 -42.64
CA GLY A 730 -12.96 4.04 -41.18
C GLY A 730 -11.66 4.03 -40.38
N TRP A 731 -10.56 3.52 -40.95
CA TRP A 731 -9.29 3.36 -40.23
C TRP A 731 -8.30 4.52 -40.36
N ALA A 732 -8.54 5.48 -41.27
CA ALA A 732 -7.65 6.63 -41.46
C ALA A 732 -7.57 7.54 -40.21
N ALA A 733 -8.60 7.55 -39.34
CA ALA A 733 -8.62 8.33 -38.10
C ALA A 733 -7.80 7.72 -36.95
N LEU A 734 -7.44 6.44 -37.03
CA LEU A 734 -6.62 5.74 -36.03
C LEU A 734 -5.14 5.66 -36.41
N ASP A 735 -4.80 5.97 -37.67
CA ASP A 735 -3.44 5.87 -38.19
C ASP A 735 -2.55 7.03 -37.70
N THR A 736 -3.09 8.25 -37.60
CA THR A 736 -2.34 9.45 -37.16
C THR A 736 -1.98 9.43 -35.67
N PRO A 737 -2.89 9.07 -34.73
CA PRO A 737 -2.54 8.99 -33.31
C PRO A 737 -1.57 7.84 -33.01
N MET A 738 -1.70 6.69 -33.69
CA MET A 738 -0.83 5.53 -33.44
C MET A 738 0.57 5.75 -34.02
N ARG A 739 0.69 6.42 -35.19
CA ARG A 739 1.98 6.89 -35.73
C ARG A 739 2.60 7.98 -34.85
N PHE A 740 1.81 8.91 -34.32
CA PHE A 740 2.28 9.92 -33.36
C PHE A 740 2.82 9.25 -32.08
N PHE A 741 2.12 8.26 -31.52
CA PHE A 741 2.57 7.52 -30.34
C PHE A 741 3.85 6.70 -30.59
N LEU A 742 3.99 6.07 -31.76
CA LEU A 742 5.20 5.33 -32.12
C LEU A 742 6.38 6.26 -32.40
N CYS A 743 6.17 7.40 -33.05
CA CYS A 743 7.21 8.40 -33.32
C CYS A 743 7.63 9.15 -32.05
N CYS A 744 6.71 9.48 -31.14
CA CYS A 744 7.03 10.08 -29.84
C CYS A 744 7.75 9.08 -28.92
N GLY A 745 7.34 7.81 -28.92
CA GLY A 745 8.04 6.74 -28.20
C GLY A 745 9.47 6.52 -28.72
N ALA A 746 9.68 6.54 -30.03
CA ALA A 746 11.00 6.43 -30.64
C ALA A 746 11.87 7.67 -30.41
N ALA A 747 11.30 8.89 -30.54
CA ALA A 747 12.01 10.14 -30.28
C ALA A 747 12.42 10.28 -28.80
N PHE A 748 11.58 9.85 -27.86
CA PHE A 748 11.89 9.86 -26.42
C PHE A 748 12.95 8.81 -26.06
N SER A 749 12.94 7.65 -26.72
CA SER A 749 13.93 6.58 -26.53
C SER A 749 15.32 6.93 -27.08
N VAL A 750 15.41 7.88 -28.01
CA VAL A 750 16.68 8.37 -28.61
C VAL A 750 17.15 9.67 -27.96
N ALA A 751 16.23 10.55 -27.53
CA ALA A 751 16.56 11.82 -26.86
C ALA A 751 17.06 11.63 -25.42
N LEU A 752 16.57 10.62 -24.70
CA LEU A 752 16.95 10.38 -23.29
C LEU A 752 18.38 9.84 -23.12
N PRO A 753 18.90 8.96 -23.99
CA PRO A 753 20.34 8.64 -24.01
C PRO A 753 21.22 9.81 -24.46
N LEU A 754 20.73 10.65 -25.40
CA LEU A 754 21.48 11.82 -25.87
C LEU A 754 21.58 12.95 -24.83
N SER A 755 20.57 13.13 -23.98
CA SER A 755 20.60 14.15 -22.91
C SER A 755 21.50 13.75 -21.73
N VAL A 756 21.73 12.44 -21.53
CA VAL A 756 22.71 11.92 -20.56
C VAL A 756 24.15 12.10 -21.08
N LEU A 757 24.33 12.32 -22.39
CA LEU A 757 25.64 12.52 -23.04
C LEU A 757 26.06 13.99 -23.21
N LEU A 758 25.20 14.97 -22.91
CA LEU A 758 25.45 16.39 -23.22
C LEU A 758 25.41 17.31 -21.99
N ASP A 759 26.62 17.74 -21.59
CA ASP A 759 27.06 18.96 -20.88
C ASP A 759 26.29 19.43 -19.59
N PRO A 760 26.99 19.63 -18.45
CA PRO A 760 26.42 20.15 -17.20
C PRO A 760 25.73 21.53 -17.30
N VAL A 761 25.98 22.34 -18.33
CA VAL A 761 25.40 23.70 -18.44
C VAL A 761 23.87 23.69 -18.66
N LEU A 762 23.27 22.58 -19.12
CA LEU A 762 21.82 22.45 -19.28
C LEU A 762 21.05 22.15 -17.97
N HIS A 763 21.74 21.81 -16.87
CA HIS A 763 21.13 21.44 -15.59
C HIS A 763 20.35 22.59 -14.92
N GLY A 764 20.81 23.83 -15.08
CA GLY A 764 20.10 25.01 -14.56
C GLY A 764 18.77 25.30 -15.27
N ARG A 765 18.62 24.88 -16.53
CA ARG A 765 17.38 25.08 -17.32
C ARG A 765 16.36 23.97 -17.10
N LEU A 766 16.81 22.74 -16.80
CA LEU A 766 15.95 21.64 -16.34
C LEU A 766 15.28 21.93 -14.99
N PHE A 767 15.90 22.75 -14.14
CA PHE A 767 15.29 23.24 -12.88
C PHE A 767 14.07 24.13 -13.12
N VAL A 768 14.08 24.95 -14.18
CA VAL A 768 12.93 25.77 -14.61
C VAL A 768 11.82 24.89 -15.20
N VAL A 769 12.18 23.81 -15.90
CA VAL A 769 11.21 22.85 -16.45
C VAL A 769 10.61 21.96 -15.34
N GLY A 770 11.40 21.50 -14.37
CA GLY A 770 10.92 20.75 -13.21
C GLY A 770 10.06 21.60 -12.26
N GLY A 771 10.45 22.85 -12.03
CA GLY A 771 9.63 23.84 -11.33
C GLY A 771 8.36 24.20 -12.10
N GLY A 772 8.43 24.29 -13.43
CA GLY A 772 7.28 24.46 -14.33
C GLY A 772 6.32 23.28 -14.30
N CYS A 773 6.82 22.04 -14.24
CA CYS A 773 6.01 20.84 -14.05
C CYS A 773 5.35 20.83 -12.66
N LEU A 774 6.05 21.25 -11.60
CA LEU A 774 5.48 21.34 -10.26
C LEU A 774 4.40 22.42 -10.16
N ILE A 775 4.62 23.60 -10.74
CA ILE A 775 3.60 24.66 -10.86
C ILE A 775 2.43 24.16 -11.72
N TYR A 776 2.68 23.44 -12.81
CA TYR A 776 1.64 22.81 -13.62
C TYR A 776 0.83 21.76 -12.83
N TYR A 777 1.47 20.96 -11.98
CA TYR A 777 0.79 19.98 -11.13
C TYR A 777 0.02 20.62 -9.98
N LEU A 778 0.54 21.67 -9.36
CA LEU A 778 -0.15 22.45 -8.34
C LEU A 778 -1.33 23.24 -8.93
N VAL A 779 -1.16 23.79 -10.13
CA VAL A 779 -2.22 24.44 -10.91
C VAL A 779 -3.23 23.41 -11.43
N ALA A 780 -2.83 22.19 -11.81
CA ALA A 780 -3.73 21.11 -12.20
C ALA A 780 -4.48 20.51 -11.00
N ALA A 781 -3.87 20.46 -9.82
CA ALA A 781 -4.53 20.08 -8.57
C ALA A 781 -5.48 21.18 -8.11
N ALA A 782 -5.09 22.46 -8.19
CA ALA A 782 -5.95 23.61 -7.89
C ALA A 782 -7.09 23.76 -8.91
N LEU A 783 -6.83 23.54 -10.21
CA LEU A 783 -7.85 23.43 -11.25
C LEU A 783 -8.71 22.19 -11.04
N GLY A 784 -8.15 21.06 -10.62
CA GLY A 784 -8.93 19.89 -10.20
C GLY A 784 -9.90 20.26 -9.07
N MET A 785 -9.44 20.99 -8.07
CA MET A 785 -10.24 21.48 -6.94
C MET A 785 -11.25 22.57 -7.31
N ALA A 786 -11.00 23.38 -8.36
CA ALA A 786 -11.92 24.42 -8.83
C ALA A 786 -12.90 23.92 -9.91
N VAL A 787 -12.46 22.99 -10.76
CA VAL A 787 -13.20 22.42 -11.90
C VAL A 787 -14.10 21.29 -11.43
N PHE A 788 -13.72 20.46 -10.44
CA PHE A 788 -14.63 19.42 -9.93
C PHE A 788 -15.96 19.98 -9.42
N PRO A 789 -15.98 21.05 -8.58
CA PRO A 789 -17.22 21.69 -8.16
C PRO A 789 -17.98 22.36 -9.31
N ALA A 790 -17.31 22.80 -10.37
CA ALA A 790 -17.96 23.36 -11.56
C ALA A 790 -18.59 22.27 -12.44
N VAL A 791 -17.90 21.13 -12.60
CA VAL A 791 -18.40 19.94 -13.31
C VAL A 791 -19.54 19.29 -12.51
N GLU A 792 -19.46 19.25 -11.19
CA GLU A 792 -20.54 18.80 -10.31
C GLU A 792 -21.76 19.71 -10.44
N ARG A 793 -21.57 21.05 -10.44
CA ARG A 793 -22.66 22.01 -10.70
C ARG A 793 -23.28 21.84 -12.10
N ALA A 794 -22.48 21.58 -13.13
CA ALA A 794 -22.98 21.34 -14.48
C ALA A 794 -23.74 20.01 -14.58
N ALA A 795 -23.28 18.96 -13.89
CA ALA A 795 -23.97 17.68 -13.82
C ALA A 795 -25.30 17.79 -13.04
N ASP A 796 -25.31 18.52 -11.92
CA ASP A 796 -26.52 18.79 -11.14
C ASP A 796 -27.53 19.63 -11.94
N ALA A 797 -27.07 20.60 -12.74
CA ALA A 797 -27.92 21.37 -13.64
C ALA A 797 -28.53 20.51 -14.76
N ALA A 798 -27.71 19.69 -15.43
CA ALA A 798 -28.17 18.77 -16.46
C ALA A 798 -29.18 17.74 -15.91
N TRP A 799 -28.98 17.27 -14.67
CA TRP A 799 -29.93 16.39 -13.98
C TRP A 799 -31.25 17.10 -13.69
N ALA A 800 -31.21 18.34 -13.18
CA ALA A 800 -32.41 19.13 -12.90
C ALA A 800 -33.24 19.42 -14.17
N ASP A 801 -32.59 19.63 -15.30
CA ASP A 801 -33.26 19.84 -16.59
C ASP A 801 -33.88 18.55 -17.12
N ARG A 802 -33.19 17.41 -17.00
CA ARG A 802 -33.75 16.11 -17.36
C ARG A 802 -34.98 15.76 -16.50
N THR A 803 -34.90 16.02 -15.20
CA THR A 803 -36.03 15.79 -14.28
C THR A 803 -37.23 16.69 -14.63
N ARG A 804 -36.98 17.93 -15.04
CA ARG A 804 -38.04 18.85 -15.52
C ARG A 804 -38.65 18.38 -16.83
N ALA A 805 -37.86 17.90 -17.78
CA ALA A 805 -38.35 17.35 -19.04
C ALA A 805 -39.21 16.08 -18.81
N GLU A 806 -38.76 15.17 -17.94
CA GLU A 806 -39.52 13.97 -17.58
C GLU A 806 -40.83 14.34 -16.86
N SER A 807 -40.81 15.32 -15.96
CA SER A 807 -42.02 15.83 -15.28
C SER A 807 -43.00 16.48 -16.26
N ALA A 808 -42.49 17.26 -17.22
CA ALA A 808 -43.31 17.90 -18.26
C ALA A 808 -43.96 16.86 -19.19
N SER A 809 -43.21 15.81 -19.56
CA SER A 809 -43.73 14.71 -20.36
C SER A 809 -44.81 13.90 -19.63
N ALA A 810 -44.65 13.70 -18.32
CA ALA A 810 -45.66 13.05 -17.49
C ALA A 810 -46.93 13.90 -17.36
N SER A 811 -46.81 15.23 -17.20
CA SER A 811 -47.97 16.13 -17.14
C SER A 811 -48.72 16.24 -18.48
N LEU A 812 -48.01 16.13 -19.61
CA LEU A 812 -48.65 16.07 -20.93
C LEU A 812 -49.41 14.76 -21.13
N SER A 813 -48.88 13.63 -20.65
CA SER A 813 -49.57 12.34 -20.74
C SER A 813 -50.84 12.23 -19.89
N VAL A 814 -51.01 13.09 -18.88
CA VAL A 814 -52.21 13.16 -18.02
C VAL A 814 -53.24 14.17 -18.56
N ALA A 815 -52.85 15.08 -19.45
CA ALA A 815 -53.77 16.00 -20.12
C ALA A 815 -54.42 15.37 -21.37
N ASP A 816 -53.82 14.32 -21.93
CA ASP A 816 -54.34 13.54 -23.06
C ASP A 816 -55.16 12.30 -22.64
N SER A 817 -55.43 12.12 -21.34
CA SER A 817 -56.34 11.12 -20.75
C SER A 817 -57.50 11.79 -20.05
#